data_AF-A0A2Y9M4L2-F1
#
_entry.id   AF-A0A2Y9M4L2-F1
#
_cell.length_a   1.000
_cell.length_b   1.000
_cell.length_c   1.000
_cell.angle_alpha   90.00
_cell.angle_beta   90.00
_cell.angle_gamma   90.00
#
_symmetry.space_group_name_H-M   'P 1'
#
loop_
_entity.id
_entity.type
_entity.pdbx_description
1 polymer ?
#
loop_
_entity_poly.entity_id
_entity_poly.type
_entity_poly.pdbx_seq_one_letter_code
_entity_poly.pdbx_strand_id
1 'polypeptide(L)'
;MSLAAYCVICCRRMGTSTPPPKSNTYWRDVRNIIKFTGSLILGGSLFITYEVLALKKSLTLDTQVVQKEKMKSYIYVHTVSLDKRENHGITYQARKELHKAVRKVLATSARILRGPFADTFSTIDIEDHECAVWLLLRKSKSDDRAARLQAVQEMAETRHWHDYQYRIIAQACDLRTLIGLARSKDSDLRFFLCPPPLPSLKEESSVEEELRQLLASLPQTDLDECIQYFTSLALSESSQSLAAQKGGLWCFGGNGLPYAESFGEVPSATVEMFCLEALVKHSEISTHCDKIEANGGLQLLQRLYQLHKDCPKVQRNIMRILGNMALNEHLHSTIVRSGWVSILVEAIKSHHIMEASHAARTLANLDRETVQDKYQDGVYVLHPQYRTSQPIKADVLFIHGLMGAAFKTWRQQDNDQNLSEKVSEDETKYTTCWPKSWLARDCPALRIISVEYDTSLSDWRARCPMERKSIAFRSNELLRKLRAAGVGDRPMIWVSHSMGGLLVKKMLLEASKKPEMSTIINNTRGIIFYSVPHHGSHLAEYSVNIRYLLFPSLEVKELSKDSPALKTLQDDFLEFAKDRNFQVLSFVETLPTYIGSMIKLHVVPLESADLGIGDLIPVDVNHLNICKPKKKDAFLYQRTLQFIRDTLAKDLEN
;
A
#
# COMPACT_ATOMS: atom_id res chain seq x y z
N MET A 1 49.32 43.41 -2.17
CA MET A 1 49.64 43.19 -3.60
C MET A 1 51.04 42.56 -3.64
N SER A 2 51.09 41.23 -3.63
CA SER A 2 52.30 40.47 -3.30
C SER A 2 53.26 40.37 -4.48
N LEU A 3 54.53 40.14 -4.15
CA LEU A 3 55.73 39.91 -4.98
C LEU A 3 55.56 39.03 -6.23
N ALA A 4 54.43 38.32 -6.38
CA ALA A 4 54.09 37.52 -7.55
C ALA A 4 53.76 38.35 -8.80
N ALA A 5 53.42 39.64 -8.66
CA ALA A 5 53.11 40.52 -9.79
C ALA A 5 54.35 41.18 -10.45
N TYR A 6 55.54 41.13 -9.81
CA TYR A 6 56.76 41.76 -10.35
C TYR A 6 57.62 40.79 -11.17
N CYS A 7 57.47 39.47 -10.97
CA CYS A 7 58.34 38.47 -11.61
C CYS A 7 57.86 37.95 -12.98
N VAL A 8 56.74 38.45 -13.52
CA VAL A 8 56.21 38.03 -14.85
C VAL A 8 56.60 39.00 -15.98
N ILE A 9 57.20 40.15 -15.66
CA ILE A 9 57.69 41.11 -16.65
C ILE A 9 59.21 41.21 -16.54
N CYS A 10 59.96 40.24 -17.08
CA CYS A 10 61.36 40.43 -17.53
C CYS A 10 61.99 39.12 -18.11
N CYS A 11 61.44 38.58 -19.20
CA CYS A 11 62.18 37.65 -20.05
C CYS A 11 62.50 38.32 -21.40
N ARG A 12 63.58 39.11 -21.48
CA ARG A 12 64.32 39.41 -22.73
C ARG A 12 65.81 39.65 -22.47
N ARG A 13 66.62 38.68 -22.90
CA ARG A 13 67.95 38.74 -23.56
C ARG A 13 69.17 39.45 -22.90
N MET A 14 70.26 38.67 -22.90
CA MET A 14 71.69 38.94 -23.13
C MET A 14 72.51 39.69 -22.05
N GLY A 15 73.72 39.16 -21.80
CA GLY A 15 74.60 39.50 -20.66
C GLY A 15 75.81 40.38 -21.00
N THR A 16 76.64 40.64 -19.98
CA THR A 16 78.12 40.51 -19.91
C THR A 16 78.71 41.18 -18.65
N SER A 17 79.75 40.52 -18.09
CA SER A 17 80.92 41.01 -17.34
C SER A 17 80.83 41.64 -15.92
N THR A 18 81.78 41.16 -15.11
CA THR A 18 82.23 41.35 -13.70
C THR A 18 83.22 42.54 -13.49
N PRO A 19 83.76 42.86 -12.27
CA PRO A 19 83.29 42.75 -10.85
C PRO A 19 83.63 44.04 -10.00
N PRO A 20 83.93 44.05 -8.65
CA PRO A 20 83.20 44.88 -7.66
C PRO A 20 84.11 45.90 -6.88
N PRO A 21 83.59 46.57 -5.82
CA PRO A 21 84.28 46.37 -4.53
C PRO A 21 83.40 46.30 -3.26
N LYS A 22 83.75 45.29 -2.46
CA LYS A 22 83.74 45.07 -1.00
C LYS A 22 83.13 46.14 -0.06
N SER A 23 82.24 45.68 0.83
CA SER A 23 82.43 45.89 2.27
C SER A 23 81.94 44.68 3.08
N ASN A 24 82.86 44.16 3.89
CA ASN A 24 82.70 43.13 4.90
C ASN A 24 81.76 43.61 6.00
N THR A 25 80.71 42.83 6.31
CA THR A 25 80.28 42.42 7.67
C THR A 25 78.88 41.78 7.65
N TYR A 26 78.71 40.57 7.08
CA TYR A 26 77.54 39.74 7.40
C TYR A 26 77.70 38.24 7.04
N TRP A 27 78.83 37.61 7.39
CA TRP A 27 79.14 36.22 6.96
C TRP A 27 79.11 35.15 8.06
N ARG A 28 78.66 35.50 9.29
CA ARG A 28 78.37 34.51 10.34
C ARG A 28 76.87 34.22 10.50
N ASP A 29 76.00 35.21 10.27
CA ASP A 29 74.54 35.02 10.38
C ASP A 29 73.91 34.40 9.13
N VAL A 30 74.47 34.64 7.94
CA VAL A 30 74.03 34.03 6.68
C VAL A 30 74.30 32.52 6.63
N ARG A 31 75.34 32.03 7.34
CA ARG A 31 75.71 30.61 7.33
C ARG A 31 74.75 29.74 8.14
N ASN A 32 74.09 30.31 9.15
CA ASN A 32 73.06 29.64 9.94
C ASN A 32 71.69 29.69 9.26
N ILE A 33 71.39 30.78 8.54
CA ILE A 33 70.17 30.89 7.72
C ILE A 33 70.24 29.94 6.51
N ILE A 34 71.39 29.79 5.85
CA ILE A 34 71.56 28.87 4.69
C ILE A 34 71.50 27.39 5.10
N LYS A 35 71.95 27.01 6.31
CA LYS A 35 71.80 25.62 6.79
C LYS A 35 70.35 25.27 7.17
N PHE A 36 69.59 26.23 7.67
CA PHE A 36 68.18 26.01 8.05
C PHE A 36 67.23 26.13 6.85
N THR A 37 67.46 27.07 5.93
CA THR A 37 66.64 27.22 4.70
C THR A 37 67.02 26.23 3.61
N GLY A 38 68.28 25.81 3.49
CA GLY A 38 68.70 24.79 2.53
C GLY A 38 68.06 23.42 2.78
N SER A 39 67.84 23.07 4.05
CA SER A 39 67.20 21.81 4.45
C SER A 39 65.68 21.84 4.25
N LEU A 40 65.03 23.00 4.44
CA LEU A 40 63.60 23.18 4.21
C LEU A 40 63.25 23.29 2.72
N ILE A 41 64.13 23.91 1.92
CA ILE A 41 63.92 24.08 0.48
C ILE A 41 64.25 22.78 -0.25
N LEU A 42 65.35 22.07 0.03
CA LEU A 42 65.60 20.76 -0.60
C LEU A 42 64.60 19.70 -0.15
N GLY A 43 64.24 19.64 1.15
CA GLY A 43 63.23 18.71 1.66
C GLY A 43 61.83 18.99 1.12
N GLY A 44 61.43 20.26 1.06
CA GLY A 44 60.17 20.70 0.48
C GLY A 44 60.12 20.52 -1.05
N SER A 45 61.24 20.75 -1.75
CA SER A 45 61.32 20.52 -3.20
C SER A 45 61.29 19.03 -3.54
N LEU A 46 62.00 18.19 -2.78
CA LEU A 46 61.92 16.74 -2.96
C LEU A 46 60.52 16.22 -2.63
N PHE A 47 59.90 16.68 -1.55
CA PHE A 47 58.54 16.29 -1.19
C PHE A 47 57.52 16.77 -2.23
N ILE A 48 57.61 18.01 -2.72
CA ILE A 48 56.72 18.52 -3.77
C ILE A 48 56.98 17.79 -5.10
N THR A 49 58.23 17.52 -5.47
CA THR A 49 58.50 16.73 -6.69
C THR A 49 58.07 15.27 -6.55
N TYR A 50 58.19 14.67 -5.36
CA TYR A 50 57.71 13.32 -5.07
C TYR A 50 56.18 13.27 -5.07
N GLU A 51 55.51 14.23 -4.43
CA GLU A 51 54.05 14.37 -4.46
C GLU A 51 53.56 14.68 -5.87
N VAL A 52 54.23 15.53 -6.65
CA VAL A 52 53.86 15.81 -8.05
C VAL A 52 54.14 14.60 -8.94
N LEU A 53 55.20 13.81 -8.70
CA LEU A 53 55.43 12.57 -9.43
C LEU A 53 54.46 11.47 -9.02
N ALA A 54 54.12 11.37 -7.73
CA ALA A 54 53.14 10.42 -7.19
C ALA A 54 51.73 10.79 -7.66
N LEU A 55 51.41 12.09 -7.73
CA LEU A 55 50.20 12.63 -8.31
C LEU A 55 50.18 12.42 -9.83
N LYS A 56 51.30 12.57 -10.53
CA LYS A 56 51.42 12.25 -11.96
C LYS A 56 51.28 10.75 -12.22
N LYS A 57 51.79 9.88 -11.33
CA LYS A 57 51.62 8.42 -11.40
C LYS A 57 50.22 7.97 -10.98
N SER A 58 49.52 8.73 -10.13
CA SER A 58 48.13 8.47 -9.74
C SER A 58 47.10 9.12 -10.68
N LEU A 59 47.48 10.16 -11.43
CA LEU A 59 46.67 10.86 -12.45
C LEU A 59 47.07 10.53 -13.89
N THR A 60 47.94 9.56 -14.14
CA THR A 60 48.08 8.98 -15.49
C THR A 60 46.81 8.21 -15.82
N LEU A 61 45.80 8.94 -16.26
CA LEU A 61 44.61 8.42 -16.90
C LEU A 61 45.01 7.92 -18.29
N ASP A 62 44.86 6.63 -18.49
CA ASP A 62 44.95 6.03 -19.82
C ASP A 62 43.89 6.70 -20.71
N THR A 63 44.35 7.46 -21.70
CA THR A 63 43.48 8.19 -22.62
C THR A 63 42.60 7.27 -23.46
N GLN A 64 42.95 5.98 -23.59
CA GLN A 64 42.07 4.98 -24.19
C GLN A 64 40.98 4.50 -23.21
N VAL A 65 41.24 4.53 -21.90
CA VAL A 65 40.23 4.29 -20.85
C VAL A 65 39.30 5.49 -20.72
N VAL A 66 39.77 6.74 -20.84
CA VAL A 66 38.90 7.94 -20.82
C VAL A 66 37.98 8.00 -22.05
N GLN A 67 38.44 7.56 -23.22
CA GLN A 67 37.56 7.40 -24.39
C GLN A 67 36.58 6.23 -24.24
N LYS A 68 36.93 5.17 -23.51
CA LYS A 68 36.00 4.10 -23.12
C LYS A 68 35.02 4.52 -22.00
N GLU A 69 35.43 5.37 -21.06
CA GLU A 69 34.61 5.93 -19.96
C GLU A 69 33.60 6.94 -20.48
N LYS A 70 33.95 7.76 -21.48
CA LYS A 70 32.98 8.58 -22.23
C LYS A 70 31.86 7.74 -22.86
N MET A 71 32.07 6.43 -23.05
CA MET A 71 31.14 5.54 -23.72
C MET A 71 30.42 4.56 -22.80
N LYS A 72 30.71 4.48 -21.49
CA LYS A 72 29.96 3.66 -20.51
C LYS A 72 30.46 3.85 -19.08
N SER A 73 29.50 3.96 -18.16
CA SER A 73 29.53 3.59 -16.73
C SER A 73 29.51 4.76 -15.73
N TYR A 74 28.31 5.15 -15.33
CA TYR A 74 28.07 5.85 -14.07
C TYR A 74 28.69 5.06 -12.90
N ILE A 75 29.47 5.74 -12.06
CA ILE A 75 30.00 5.13 -10.82
C ILE A 75 28.83 4.97 -9.84
N TYR A 76 28.32 3.75 -9.74
CA TYR A 76 27.34 3.38 -8.73
C TYR A 76 28.05 3.23 -7.38
N VAL A 77 27.92 4.23 -6.51
CA VAL A 77 28.29 4.05 -5.10
C VAL A 77 27.16 3.27 -4.43
N HIS A 78 27.24 1.94 -4.48
CA HIS A 78 26.53 1.13 -3.51
C HIS A 78 27.16 1.39 -2.14
N THR A 79 26.42 2.04 -1.24
CA THR A 79 26.82 2.08 0.16
C THR A 79 26.61 0.69 0.75
N VAL A 80 27.60 -0.17 0.59
CA VAL A 80 27.71 -1.38 1.42
C VAL A 80 27.91 -0.87 2.85
N SER A 81 27.03 -1.28 3.77
CA SER A 81 27.23 -1.04 5.19
C SER A 81 28.51 -1.73 5.61
N LEU A 82 29.59 -0.96 5.80
CA LEU A 82 30.79 -1.45 6.46
C LEU A 82 30.40 -1.88 7.88
N ASP A 83 30.60 -3.17 8.15
CA ASP A 83 30.47 -3.75 9.47
C ASP A 83 31.29 -2.91 10.47
N LYS A 84 30.65 -2.45 11.54
CA LYS A 84 31.22 -1.46 12.48
C LYS A 84 32.31 -2.05 13.39
N ARG A 85 32.67 -3.32 13.24
CA ARG A 85 33.65 -3.98 14.11
C ARG A 85 35.07 -4.08 13.59
N GLU A 86 35.39 -3.63 12.37
CA GLU A 86 36.78 -3.64 11.91
C GLU A 86 37.25 -2.27 11.43
N ASN A 87 38.40 -1.83 11.98
CA ASN A 87 39.18 -0.62 11.68
C ASN A 87 38.86 0.66 12.47
N HIS A 88 39.16 0.64 13.77
CA HIS A 88 39.53 1.86 14.50
C HIS A 88 41.02 2.16 14.28
N GLY A 89 41.33 3.07 13.36
CA GLY A 89 42.67 3.63 13.23
C GLY A 89 42.70 4.80 12.26
N ILE A 90 43.18 5.96 12.73
CA ILE A 90 43.71 7.21 12.09
C ILE A 90 42.95 7.78 10.86
N THR A 91 42.43 6.94 9.98
CA THR A 91 41.62 7.22 8.78
C THR A 91 40.26 7.87 9.05
N TYR A 92 39.58 7.58 10.16
CA TYR A 92 38.28 8.20 10.48
C TYR A 92 38.41 9.69 10.84
N GLN A 93 39.42 10.06 11.62
CA GLN A 93 39.71 11.44 11.99
C GLN A 93 40.12 12.25 10.75
N ALA A 94 40.97 11.67 9.89
CA ALA A 94 41.39 12.27 8.63
C ALA A 94 40.22 12.45 7.65
N ARG A 95 39.32 11.45 7.52
CA ARG A 95 38.09 11.56 6.70
C ARG A 95 37.13 12.62 7.24
N LYS A 96 36.98 12.72 8.56
CA LYS A 96 36.11 13.72 9.19
C LYS A 96 36.60 15.13 8.93
N GLU A 97 37.90 15.38 9.04
CA GLU A 97 38.48 16.69 8.74
C GLU A 97 38.49 16.99 7.23
N LEU A 98 38.68 15.98 6.38
CA LEU A 98 38.52 16.12 4.92
C LEU A 98 37.09 16.48 4.54
N HIS A 99 36.08 15.81 5.12
CA HIS A 99 34.67 16.15 4.91
C HIS A 99 34.33 17.55 5.43
N LYS A 100 34.95 17.98 6.54
CA LYS A 100 34.78 19.33 7.10
C LYS A 100 35.39 20.38 6.16
N ALA A 101 36.57 20.11 5.60
CA ALA A 101 37.21 20.96 4.61
C ALA A 101 36.41 21.04 3.30
N VAL A 102 35.95 19.91 2.76
CA VAL A 102 35.10 19.83 1.56
C VAL A 102 33.77 20.57 1.78
N ARG A 103 33.13 20.38 2.93
CA ARG A 103 31.89 21.11 3.28
C ARG A 103 32.14 22.62 3.41
N LYS A 104 33.31 23.04 3.89
CA LYS A 104 33.69 24.46 3.98
C LYS A 104 33.98 25.04 2.58
N VAL A 105 34.66 24.28 1.71
CA VAL A 105 34.88 24.65 0.31
C VAL A 105 33.55 24.78 -0.42
N LEU A 106 32.66 23.78 -0.34
CA LEU A 106 31.33 23.79 -0.93
C LEU A 106 30.44 24.92 -0.39
N ALA A 107 30.50 25.23 0.90
CA ALA A 107 29.79 26.36 1.48
C ALA A 107 30.35 27.72 1.02
N THR A 108 31.64 27.78 0.69
CA THR A 108 32.31 28.99 0.20
C THR A 108 32.02 29.20 -1.29
N SER A 109 32.05 28.13 -2.10
CA SER A 109 31.61 28.18 -3.50
C SER A 109 30.10 28.43 -3.62
N ALA A 110 29.27 27.88 -2.72
CA ALA A 110 27.84 28.21 -2.67
C ALA A 110 27.53 29.66 -2.24
N ARG A 111 28.45 30.34 -1.53
CA ARG A 111 28.33 31.79 -1.23
C ARG A 111 28.80 32.67 -2.39
N ILE A 112 29.82 32.24 -3.12
CA ILE A 112 30.33 32.95 -4.31
C ILE A 112 29.35 32.81 -5.49
N LEU A 113 28.59 31.72 -5.54
CA LEU A 113 27.56 31.46 -6.55
C LEU A 113 26.15 32.01 -6.18
N ARG A 114 26.02 32.90 -5.19
CA ARG A 114 24.71 33.46 -4.79
C ARG A 114 24.33 34.81 -5.41
N GLY A 115 25.07 35.29 -6.41
CA GLY A 115 24.61 36.33 -7.32
C GLY A 115 25.49 36.33 -8.56
N PRO A 116 24.96 36.13 -9.80
CA PRO A 116 23.58 36.17 -10.27
C PRO A 116 23.12 34.84 -10.90
N PHE A 117 22.27 34.07 -10.22
CA PHE A 117 21.57 32.91 -10.83
C PHE A 117 20.06 33.12 -10.89
N ALA A 118 19.62 34.39 -10.98
CA ALA A 118 18.21 34.67 -11.18
C ALA A 118 17.78 34.45 -12.64
N ASP A 119 18.60 34.74 -13.67
CA ASP A 119 18.06 34.84 -15.04
C ASP A 119 19.02 34.48 -16.20
N THR A 120 19.86 33.43 -16.08
CA THR A 120 20.54 32.88 -17.27
C THR A 120 21.01 31.44 -17.04
N PHE A 121 20.13 30.46 -17.28
CA PHE A 121 20.56 29.12 -17.66
C PHE A 121 20.76 29.12 -19.17
N SER A 122 21.89 29.64 -19.64
CA SER A 122 22.32 29.47 -21.03
C SER A 122 23.81 29.13 -21.02
N THR A 123 24.16 28.06 -21.73
CA THR A 123 25.51 27.55 -22.03
C THR A 123 26.22 26.73 -20.93
N ILE A 124 25.56 25.68 -20.44
CA ILE A 124 26.25 24.41 -20.17
C ILE A 124 25.69 23.44 -21.21
N ASP A 125 26.54 22.70 -21.92
CA ASP A 125 26.17 21.59 -22.83
C ASP A 125 25.49 20.48 -22.01
N ILE A 126 24.29 20.76 -21.53
CA ILE A 126 23.36 19.78 -20.99
C ILE A 126 22.66 19.25 -22.23
N GLU A 127 22.90 17.99 -22.59
CA GLU A 127 22.19 17.35 -23.69
C GLU A 127 20.67 17.55 -23.48
N ASP A 128 19.90 17.88 -24.51
CA ASP A 128 18.49 18.34 -24.39
C ASP A 128 17.60 17.45 -23.48
N HIS A 129 17.95 16.17 -23.36
CA HIS A 129 17.27 15.19 -22.52
C HIS A 129 17.59 15.26 -21.01
N GLU A 130 18.74 15.80 -20.61
CA GLU A 130 19.09 16.06 -19.21
C GLU A 130 18.34 17.28 -18.67
N CYS A 131 18.13 18.31 -19.50
CA CYS A 131 17.27 19.46 -19.16
C CYS A 131 15.84 19.01 -18.84
N ALA A 132 15.29 18.07 -19.62
CA ALA A 132 13.93 17.56 -19.42
C ALA A 132 13.72 16.95 -18.02
N VAL A 133 14.66 16.14 -17.52
CA VAL A 133 14.58 15.51 -16.18
C VAL A 133 14.46 16.57 -15.07
N TRP A 134 15.37 17.54 -15.07
CA TRP A 134 15.41 18.57 -14.04
C TRP A 134 14.24 19.54 -14.13
N LEU A 135 13.77 19.84 -15.34
CA LEU A 135 12.57 20.64 -15.55
C LEU A 135 11.33 19.96 -14.98
N LEU A 136 11.16 18.66 -15.25
CA LEU A 136 10.04 17.88 -14.69
C LEU A 136 10.12 17.76 -13.17
N LEU A 137 11.30 17.49 -12.61
CA LEU A 137 11.51 17.46 -11.15
C LEU A 137 11.26 18.82 -10.49
N ARG A 138 11.62 19.92 -11.16
CA ARG A 138 11.31 21.28 -10.67
C ARG A 138 9.81 21.54 -10.74
N LYS A 139 9.16 21.17 -11.85
CA LYS A 139 7.73 21.34 -12.07
C LYS A 139 6.89 20.49 -11.11
N SER A 140 7.35 19.28 -10.76
CA SER A 140 6.68 18.42 -9.76
C SER A 140 6.74 18.98 -8.34
N LYS A 141 7.60 19.97 -8.09
CA LYS A 141 7.73 20.71 -6.83
C LYS A 141 7.16 22.13 -6.89
N SER A 142 6.47 22.49 -7.98
CA SER A 142 5.83 23.79 -8.15
C SER A 142 4.73 24.01 -7.10
N ASP A 143 4.45 25.27 -6.74
CA ASP A 143 3.30 25.61 -5.89
C ASP A 143 1.96 25.35 -6.60
N ASP A 144 1.95 25.42 -7.93
CA ASP A 144 0.77 25.10 -8.75
C ASP A 144 0.50 23.59 -8.80
N ARG A 145 -0.67 23.18 -8.30
CA ARG A 145 -1.13 21.78 -8.29
C ARG A 145 -1.25 21.20 -9.69
N ALA A 146 -1.74 21.96 -10.67
CA ALA A 146 -1.93 21.44 -12.03
C ALA A 146 -0.57 21.13 -12.68
N ALA A 147 0.38 22.06 -12.57
CA ALA A 147 1.75 21.85 -13.02
C ALA A 147 2.40 20.60 -12.39
N ARG A 148 2.22 20.39 -11.07
CA ARG A 148 2.77 19.22 -10.38
C ARG A 148 2.21 17.91 -10.91
N LEU A 149 0.88 17.81 -11.03
CA LEU A 149 0.21 16.61 -11.52
C LEU A 149 0.61 16.30 -12.96
N GLN A 150 0.68 17.33 -13.81
CA GLN A 150 1.13 17.18 -15.19
C GLN A 150 2.58 16.68 -15.27
N ALA A 151 3.48 17.21 -14.43
CA ALA A 151 4.88 16.79 -14.41
C ALA A 151 5.04 15.32 -14.01
N VAL A 152 4.31 14.87 -12.99
CA VAL A 152 4.31 13.46 -12.57
C VAL A 152 3.77 12.55 -13.67
N GLN A 153 2.68 12.96 -14.32
CA GLN A 153 2.10 12.21 -15.43
C GLN A 153 3.09 12.08 -16.59
N GLU A 154 3.71 13.18 -17.00
CA GLU A 154 4.72 13.20 -18.07
C GLU A 154 5.95 12.34 -17.72
N MET A 155 6.41 12.38 -16.46
CA MET A 155 7.47 11.50 -15.97
C MET A 155 7.10 10.02 -16.09
N ALA A 156 5.87 9.65 -15.72
CA ALA A 156 5.41 8.26 -15.74
C ALA A 156 5.13 7.73 -17.17
N GLU A 157 4.61 8.57 -18.07
CA GLU A 157 4.24 8.18 -19.44
C GLU A 157 5.47 8.08 -20.37
N THR A 158 6.56 8.76 -20.03
CA THR A 158 7.80 8.73 -20.82
C THR A 158 8.46 7.34 -20.75
N ARG A 159 8.50 6.65 -21.90
CA ARG A 159 8.99 5.25 -22.00
C ARG A 159 10.48 5.09 -22.28
N HIS A 160 11.18 6.18 -22.59
CA HIS A 160 12.57 6.16 -23.06
C HIS A 160 13.54 6.88 -22.13
N TRP A 161 13.29 6.83 -20.81
CA TRP A 161 14.30 7.23 -19.84
C TRP A 161 15.48 6.25 -19.89
N HIS A 162 16.69 6.80 -19.83
CA HIS A 162 17.89 6.03 -19.57
C HIS A 162 17.94 5.61 -18.09
N ASP A 163 18.61 4.51 -17.77
CA ASP A 163 18.72 3.98 -16.40
C ASP A 163 19.19 5.03 -15.38
N TYR A 164 20.12 5.89 -15.77
CA TYR A 164 20.63 6.94 -14.90
C TYR A 164 19.59 8.03 -14.61
N GLN A 165 18.70 8.34 -15.57
CA GLN A 165 17.62 9.33 -15.40
C GLN A 165 16.58 8.83 -14.40
N TYR A 166 16.21 7.54 -14.47
CA TYR A 166 15.37 6.91 -13.44
C TYR A 166 15.99 7.07 -12.05
N ARG A 167 17.30 6.83 -11.91
CA ARG A 167 17.99 6.97 -10.62
C ARG A 167 18.06 8.42 -10.14
N ILE A 168 18.31 9.38 -11.03
CA ILE A 168 18.29 10.82 -10.68
C ILE A 168 16.91 11.17 -10.12
N ILE A 169 15.84 10.79 -10.82
CA ILE A 169 14.47 11.04 -10.38
C ILE A 169 14.21 10.34 -9.05
N ALA A 170 14.53 9.06 -8.92
CA ALA A 170 14.34 8.28 -7.69
C ALA A 170 15.06 8.90 -6.47
N GLN A 171 16.24 9.49 -6.66
CA GLN A 171 17.01 10.15 -5.60
C GLN A 171 16.56 11.58 -5.29
N ALA A 172 16.01 12.29 -6.28
CA ALA A 172 15.64 13.70 -6.16
C ALA A 172 14.14 13.93 -5.87
N CYS A 173 13.29 12.93 -6.08
CA CYS A 173 11.86 13.01 -5.81
C CYS A 173 11.57 13.34 -4.35
N ASP A 174 10.62 14.26 -4.14
CA ASP A 174 10.02 14.43 -2.82
C ASP A 174 8.93 13.36 -2.60
N LEU A 175 8.41 13.29 -1.38
CA LEU A 175 7.38 12.32 -1.01
C LEU A 175 6.16 12.38 -1.93
N ARG A 176 5.70 13.59 -2.27
CA ARG A 176 4.51 13.78 -3.12
C ARG A 176 4.74 13.29 -4.54
N THR A 177 5.88 13.64 -5.15
CA THR A 177 6.24 13.15 -6.49
C THR A 177 6.36 11.63 -6.48
N LEU A 178 7.01 11.03 -5.47
CA LEU A 178 7.17 9.59 -5.36
C LEU A 178 5.83 8.85 -5.26
N ILE A 179 4.91 9.32 -4.41
CA ILE A 179 3.56 8.75 -4.30
C ILE A 179 2.77 8.95 -5.60
N GLY A 180 2.94 10.09 -6.27
CA GLY A 180 2.33 10.34 -7.57
C GLY A 180 2.79 9.38 -8.66
N LEU A 181 4.09 9.10 -8.73
CA LEU A 181 4.65 8.07 -9.61
C LEU A 181 4.12 6.69 -9.23
N ALA A 182 4.08 6.36 -7.94
CA ALA A 182 3.54 5.08 -7.44
C ALA A 182 2.06 4.87 -7.81
N ARG A 183 1.30 5.97 -7.88
CA ARG A 183 -0.10 6.00 -8.30
C ARG A 183 -0.28 6.21 -9.79
N SER A 184 0.77 6.16 -10.61
CA SER A 184 0.68 6.27 -12.07
C SER A 184 0.73 4.88 -12.73
N LYS A 185 -0.25 4.60 -13.61
CA LYS A 185 -0.47 3.25 -14.17
C LYS A 185 0.75 2.68 -14.89
N ASP A 186 1.43 3.51 -15.68
CA ASP A 186 2.57 3.12 -16.51
C ASP A 186 3.93 3.39 -15.84
N SER A 187 3.96 3.66 -14.52
CA SER A 187 5.20 3.96 -13.81
C SER A 187 6.16 2.77 -13.82
N ASP A 188 7.40 3.01 -14.22
CA ASP A 188 8.50 2.04 -14.16
C ASP A 188 8.95 1.80 -12.70
N LEU A 189 9.38 0.58 -12.37
CA LEU A 189 9.85 0.24 -11.02
C LEU A 189 11.19 0.91 -10.67
N ARG A 190 11.99 1.30 -11.68
CA ARG A 190 13.28 1.97 -11.49
C ARG A 190 13.17 3.36 -10.88
N PHE A 191 11.97 3.96 -10.83
CA PHE A 191 11.72 5.20 -10.09
C PHE A 191 11.75 5.03 -8.57
N PHE A 192 11.71 3.80 -8.06
CA PHE A 192 11.63 3.51 -6.63
C PHE A 192 12.94 2.90 -6.15
N LEU A 193 13.60 3.57 -5.21
CA LEU A 193 14.79 3.04 -4.57
C LEU A 193 14.44 1.76 -3.79
N CYS A 194 15.39 0.83 -3.73
CA CYS A 194 15.25 -0.35 -2.90
C CYS A 194 15.04 0.04 -1.42
N PRO A 195 14.29 -0.76 -0.64
CA PRO A 195 14.14 -0.54 0.79
C PRO A 195 15.51 -0.43 1.48
N PRO A 196 15.67 0.47 2.47
CA PRO A 196 16.88 0.55 3.28
C PRO A 196 17.22 -0.80 3.94
N PRO A 197 18.51 -1.09 4.20
CA PRO A 197 18.89 -2.30 4.91
C PRO A 197 18.26 -2.33 6.31
N LEU A 198 17.68 -3.47 6.67
CA LEU A 198 16.99 -3.65 7.94
C LEU A 198 18.00 -3.76 9.10
N PRO A 199 17.74 -3.18 10.28
CA PRO A 199 18.59 -3.34 11.46
C PRO A 199 18.74 -4.81 11.82
N SER A 200 19.93 -5.27 12.22
CA SER A 200 20.11 -6.65 12.70
C SER A 200 19.17 -6.96 13.87
N LEU A 201 18.66 -8.19 13.95
CA LEU A 201 17.99 -8.69 15.15
C LEU A 201 18.93 -8.55 16.35
N LYS A 202 18.39 -8.35 17.55
CA LYS A 202 19.22 -8.44 18.77
C LYS A 202 19.79 -9.85 18.83
N GLU A 203 21.08 -9.98 19.14
CA GLU A 203 21.75 -11.27 19.37
C GLU A 203 20.85 -12.06 20.35
N GLU A 204 20.28 -13.19 19.92
CA GLU A 204 19.29 -14.07 20.63
C GLU A 204 17.79 -13.86 20.38
N SER A 205 17.32 -12.79 19.74
CA SER A 205 15.88 -12.59 19.47
C SER A 205 15.40 -13.19 18.14
N SER A 206 14.29 -13.92 18.16
CA SER A 206 13.58 -14.35 16.95
C SER A 206 12.62 -13.26 16.46
N VAL A 207 12.19 -13.33 15.19
CA VAL A 207 11.21 -12.38 14.62
C VAL A 207 9.87 -12.48 15.34
N GLU A 208 9.46 -13.70 15.70
CA GLU A 208 8.30 -13.97 16.53
C GLU A 208 8.38 -13.25 17.89
N GLU A 209 9.54 -13.30 18.55
CA GLU A 209 9.73 -12.65 19.85
C GLU A 209 9.71 -11.13 19.74
N GLU A 210 10.35 -10.54 18.73
CA GLU A 210 10.24 -9.10 18.47
C GLU A 210 8.78 -8.67 18.19
N LEU A 211 8.00 -9.53 17.53
CA LEU A 211 6.59 -9.26 17.25
C LEU A 211 5.72 -9.36 18.51
N ARG A 212 5.96 -10.33 19.39
CA ARG A 212 5.31 -10.39 20.71
C ARG A 212 5.67 -9.20 21.58
N GLN A 213 6.96 -8.80 21.62
CA GLN A 213 7.41 -7.63 22.36
C GLN A 213 6.77 -6.35 21.85
N LEU A 214 6.66 -6.19 20.52
CA LEU A 214 5.93 -5.08 19.92
C LEU A 214 4.48 -5.06 20.40
N LEU A 215 3.78 -6.19 20.34
CA LEU A 215 2.37 -6.29 20.75
C LEU A 215 2.18 -6.01 22.25
N ALA A 216 3.06 -6.54 23.10
CA ALA A 216 3.06 -6.31 24.54
C ALA A 216 3.35 -4.85 24.91
N SER A 217 4.08 -4.11 24.07
CA SER A 217 4.36 -2.68 24.27
C SER A 217 3.15 -1.77 23.97
N LEU A 218 2.12 -2.29 23.29
CA LEU A 218 0.96 -1.50 22.94
C LEU A 218 0.03 -1.32 24.15
N PRO A 219 -0.70 -0.18 24.24
CA PRO A 219 -1.65 0.03 25.31
C PRO A 219 -2.71 -1.07 25.34
N GLN A 220 -2.97 -1.61 26.55
CA GLN A 220 -3.93 -2.70 26.79
C GLN A 220 -5.21 -2.22 27.50
N THR A 221 -5.23 -0.97 27.97
CA THR A 221 -6.37 -0.36 28.68
C THR A 221 -7.36 0.25 27.69
N ASP A 222 -8.65 0.26 28.03
CA ASP A 222 -9.73 0.86 27.24
C ASP A 222 -9.90 0.29 25.82
N LEU A 223 -9.51 -0.97 25.63
CA LEU A 223 -9.67 -1.69 24.36
C LEU A 223 -11.02 -2.41 24.28
N ASP A 224 -11.52 -2.52 23.05
CA ASP A 224 -12.64 -3.42 22.73
C ASP A 224 -12.29 -4.87 23.11
N GLU A 225 -13.29 -5.61 23.59
CA GLU A 225 -13.14 -6.98 24.12
C GLU A 225 -12.46 -7.92 23.11
N CYS A 226 -12.70 -7.73 21.81
CA CYS A 226 -12.06 -8.55 20.80
C CYS A 226 -10.58 -8.22 20.62
N ILE A 227 -10.19 -6.96 20.74
CA ILE A 227 -8.77 -6.57 20.69
C ILE A 227 -8.05 -7.18 21.88
N GLN A 228 -8.63 -7.09 23.09
CA GLN A 228 -8.09 -7.74 24.28
C GLN A 228 -7.97 -9.24 24.08
N TYR A 229 -9.00 -9.90 23.54
CA TYR A 229 -8.98 -11.33 23.27
C TYR A 229 -7.85 -11.74 22.31
N PHE A 230 -7.72 -11.09 21.16
CA PHE A 230 -6.64 -11.41 20.20
C PHE A 230 -5.26 -11.15 20.77
N THR A 231 -5.10 -10.08 21.55
CA THR A 231 -3.83 -9.74 22.17
C THR A 231 -3.46 -10.70 23.28
N SER A 232 -4.41 -11.07 24.15
CA SER A 232 -4.20 -12.13 25.12
C SER A 232 -3.84 -13.44 24.42
N LEU A 233 -4.60 -13.87 23.41
CA LEU A 233 -4.33 -15.10 22.66
C LEU A 233 -2.91 -15.14 22.07
N ALA A 234 -2.47 -14.02 21.46
CA ALA A 234 -1.15 -13.90 20.89
C ALA A 234 -0.01 -13.92 21.93
N LEU A 235 -0.27 -13.43 23.15
CA LEU A 235 0.71 -13.31 24.23
C LEU A 235 0.70 -14.50 25.22
N SER A 236 -0.43 -15.18 25.43
CA SER A 236 -0.64 -16.14 26.52
C SER A 236 -0.49 -17.60 26.14
N GLU A 237 -0.77 -17.99 24.90
CA GLU A 237 -0.79 -19.42 24.56
C GLU A 237 0.61 -19.93 24.19
N SER A 238 1.08 -20.93 24.94
CA SER A 238 2.20 -21.76 24.53
C SER A 238 1.88 -22.42 23.18
N SER A 239 2.93 -22.70 22.41
CA SER A 239 2.82 -23.33 21.10
C SER A 239 1.91 -24.58 21.13
N GLN A 240 1.86 -25.36 22.23
CA GLN A 240 1.00 -26.54 22.38
C GLN A 240 -0.52 -26.26 22.43
N SER A 241 -0.98 -25.13 22.99
CA SER A 241 -2.42 -24.81 23.08
C SER A 241 -3.01 -24.37 21.72
N LEU A 242 -2.21 -23.68 20.91
CA LEU A 242 -2.56 -23.26 19.56
C LEU A 242 -2.76 -24.45 18.59
N ALA A 243 -2.11 -25.60 18.85
CA ALA A 243 -2.34 -26.85 18.10
C ALA A 243 -3.69 -27.49 18.44
N ALA A 244 -4.10 -27.45 19.71
CA ALA A 244 -5.40 -27.98 20.16
C ALA A 244 -6.57 -27.21 19.54
N GLN A 245 -6.45 -25.90 19.32
CA GLN A 245 -7.47 -25.10 18.63
C GLN A 245 -7.51 -25.31 17.11
N LYS A 246 -6.38 -25.67 16.47
CA LYS A 246 -6.39 -26.14 15.06
C LYS A 246 -7.12 -27.46 14.90
N GLY A 247 -7.16 -28.29 15.95
CA GLY A 247 -7.91 -29.54 16.06
C GLY A 247 -9.43 -29.38 16.16
N GLY A 248 -10.01 -28.34 15.54
CA GLY A 248 -11.46 -28.20 15.34
C GLY A 248 -12.01 -29.25 14.37
N LEU A 249 -11.82 -30.52 14.67
CA LEU A 249 -12.45 -31.66 14.01
C LEU A 249 -12.42 -32.85 14.99
N TRP A 250 -13.63 -33.34 15.32
CA TRP A 250 -13.95 -34.55 16.10
C TRP A 250 -14.07 -34.39 17.62
N CYS A 251 -15.31 -34.13 18.07
CA CYS A 251 -15.85 -34.68 19.32
C CYS A 251 -17.36 -34.96 19.15
N PHE A 252 -17.70 -35.92 18.29
CA PHE A 252 -18.94 -36.67 18.42
C PHE A 252 -18.67 -37.82 19.41
N GLY A 253 -19.24 -37.74 20.61
CA GLY A 253 -19.50 -38.86 21.51
C GLY A 253 -18.31 -39.70 22.01
N GLY A 254 -17.99 -39.56 23.30
CA GLY A 254 -17.25 -40.57 24.08
C GLY A 254 -15.90 -40.12 24.59
N ASN A 255 -15.66 -40.40 25.88
CA ASN A 255 -14.48 -40.20 26.70
C ASN A 255 -13.22 -39.66 25.99
N GLY A 256 -12.89 -38.41 26.28
CA GLY A 256 -11.65 -37.77 25.87
C GLY A 256 -10.45 -38.59 26.32
N LEU A 257 -9.74 -39.16 25.36
CA LEU A 257 -8.42 -39.76 25.55
C LEU A 257 -7.34 -38.69 25.32
N PRO A 258 -6.22 -38.76 26.05
CA PRO A 258 -5.13 -37.78 26.05
C PRO A 258 -4.26 -37.90 24.79
N TYR A 259 -4.83 -37.60 23.62
CA TYR A 259 -4.13 -37.64 22.33
C TYR A 259 -3.50 -36.28 21.94
N ALA A 260 -3.62 -35.26 22.79
CA ALA A 260 -3.05 -33.92 22.54
C ALA A 260 -1.56 -33.79 22.91
N GLU A 261 -0.96 -34.78 23.58
CA GLU A 261 0.44 -34.71 24.04
C GLU A 261 1.49 -35.03 22.95
N SER A 262 1.08 -35.43 21.74
CA SER A 262 2.00 -35.97 20.73
C SER A 262 2.29 -35.07 19.51
N PHE A 263 1.85 -33.81 19.49
CA PHE A 263 2.24 -32.87 18.43
C PHE A 263 3.24 -31.83 18.97
N GLY A 264 4.43 -31.82 18.36
CA GLY A 264 5.54 -30.92 18.67
C GLY A 264 5.19 -29.43 18.56
N GLU A 265 6.16 -28.60 18.94
CA GLU A 265 6.10 -27.14 18.91
C GLU A 265 5.27 -26.60 17.73
N VAL A 266 4.28 -25.76 18.03
CA VAL A 266 3.53 -25.07 16.96
C VAL A 266 4.50 -24.27 16.10
N PRO A 267 4.39 -24.40 14.76
CA PRO A 267 5.27 -23.69 13.85
C PRO A 267 5.22 -22.18 14.12
N SER A 268 6.39 -21.54 14.23
CA SER A 268 6.56 -20.10 14.45
C SER A 268 5.64 -19.22 13.57
N ALA A 269 5.45 -19.61 12.30
CA ALA A 269 4.53 -18.96 11.35
C ALA A 269 3.06 -18.90 11.79
N THR A 270 2.61 -19.80 12.68
CA THR A 270 1.26 -19.79 13.25
C THR A 270 1.15 -18.73 14.34
N VAL A 271 2.17 -18.58 15.18
CA VAL A 271 2.19 -17.54 16.22
C VAL A 271 2.26 -16.15 15.58
N GLU A 272 3.14 -15.98 14.59
CA GLU A 272 3.28 -14.72 13.86
C GLU A 272 1.95 -14.29 13.24
N MET A 273 1.15 -15.25 12.75
CA MET A 273 -0.20 -14.98 12.24
C MET A 273 -1.12 -14.39 13.30
N PHE A 274 -1.20 -14.99 14.49
CA PHE A 274 -2.05 -14.49 15.58
C PHE A 274 -1.60 -13.10 16.04
N CYS A 275 -0.29 -12.89 16.17
CA CYS A 275 0.25 -11.58 16.51
C CYS A 275 -0.09 -10.54 15.43
N LEU A 276 0.01 -10.89 14.14
CA LEU A 276 -0.39 -10.02 13.04
C LEU A 276 -1.89 -9.72 13.03
N GLU A 277 -2.75 -10.69 13.35
CA GLU A 277 -4.19 -10.48 13.48
C GLU A 277 -4.54 -9.50 14.61
N ALA A 278 -3.88 -9.64 15.78
CA ALA A 278 -3.99 -8.68 16.87
C ALA A 278 -3.47 -7.30 16.44
N LEU A 279 -2.30 -7.25 15.78
CA LEU A 279 -1.67 -6.02 15.35
C LEU A 279 -2.50 -5.27 14.29
N VAL A 280 -3.22 -5.99 13.41
CA VAL A 280 -4.21 -5.39 12.51
C VAL A 280 -5.26 -4.61 13.32
N LYS A 281 -5.81 -5.21 14.38
CA LYS A 281 -6.81 -4.53 15.21
C LYS A 281 -6.24 -3.34 15.97
N HIS A 282 -5.04 -3.47 16.55
CA HIS A 282 -4.36 -2.34 17.16
C HIS A 282 -4.07 -1.21 16.16
N SER A 283 -3.74 -1.53 14.89
CA SER A 283 -3.46 -0.54 13.86
C SER A 283 -4.70 0.26 13.41
N GLU A 284 -5.91 -0.18 13.74
CA GLU A 284 -7.13 0.62 13.51
C GLU A 284 -7.18 1.86 14.43
N ILE A 285 -6.40 1.86 15.52
CA ILE A 285 -6.31 2.95 16.50
C ILE A 285 -5.11 3.85 16.16
N SER A 286 -5.38 5.13 15.90
CA SER A 286 -4.36 6.12 15.51
C SER A 286 -3.21 6.22 16.51
N THR A 287 -3.52 6.33 17.80
CA THR A 287 -2.49 6.45 18.85
C THR A 287 -1.63 5.19 18.98
N HIS A 288 -2.13 4.03 18.59
CA HIS A 288 -1.36 2.78 18.59
C HIS A 288 -0.43 2.71 17.39
N CYS A 289 -0.83 3.23 16.24
CA CYS A 289 0.05 3.35 15.07
C CYS A 289 1.34 4.12 15.40
N ASP A 290 1.25 5.16 16.23
CA ASP A 290 2.41 5.91 16.70
C ASP A 290 3.37 5.04 17.53
N LYS A 291 2.83 4.17 18.40
CA LYS A 291 3.66 3.24 19.19
C LYS A 291 4.23 2.13 18.32
N ILE A 292 3.48 1.67 17.32
CA ILE A 292 3.96 0.69 16.34
C ILE A 292 5.16 1.27 15.58
N GLU A 293 5.06 2.51 15.11
CA GLU A 293 6.16 3.19 14.42
C GLU A 293 7.36 3.42 15.35
N ALA A 294 7.14 3.96 16.55
CA ALA A 294 8.19 4.28 17.50
C ALA A 294 8.99 3.05 17.96
N ASN A 295 8.34 1.88 18.03
CA ASN A 295 8.98 0.60 18.39
C ASN A 295 9.55 -0.17 17.17
N GLY A 296 9.72 0.49 16.01
CA GLY A 296 10.34 -0.14 14.83
C GLY A 296 9.44 -1.13 14.08
N GLY A 297 8.12 -1.03 14.27
CA GLY A 297 7.15 -1.93 13.66
C GLY A 297 7.19 -1.93 12.13
N LEU A 298 7.51 -0.79 11.49
CA LEU A 298 7.63 -0.74 10.03
C LEU A 298 8.76 -1.64 9.51
N GLN A 299 9.90 -1.69 10.19
CA GLN A 299 11.05 -2.52 9.82
C GLN A 299 10.77 -4.01 10.11
N LEU A 300 10.12 -4.30 11.24
CA LEU A 300 9.72 -5.66 11.59
C LEU A 300 8.72 -6.23 10.58
N LEU A 301 7.73 -5.43 10.19
CA LEU A 301 6.76 -5.80 9.16
C LEU A 301 7.43 -6.05 7.80
N GLN A 302 8.47 -5.28 7.43
CA GLN A 302 9.24 -5.54 6.20
C GLN A 302 10.01 -6.86 6.28
N ARG A 303 10.60 -7.17 7.43
CA ARG A 303 11.27 -8.45 7.66
C ARG A 303 10.30 -9.61 7.48
N LEU A 304 9.13 -9.56 8.12
CA LEU A 304 8.07 -10.56 7.97
C LEU A 304 7.59 -10.66 6.52
N TYR A 305 7.43 -9.54 5.83
CA TYR A 305 7.05 -9.51 4.42
C TYR A 305 8.06 -10.26 3.54
N GLN A 306 9.36 -10.07 3.81
CA GLN A 306 10.44 -10.74 3.07
C GLN A 306 10.57 -12.22 3.40
N LEU A 307 10.35 -12.61 4.66
CA LEU A 307 10.43 -14.00 5.12
C LEU A 307 9.25 -14.85 4.62
N HIS A 308 8.05 -14.27 4.54
CA HIS A 308 6.82 -14.99 4.23
C HIS A 308 6.22 -14.61 2.87
N LYS A 309 7.07 -14.42 1.84
CA LYS A 309 6.60 -14.09 0.48
C LYS A 309 5.57 -15.08 -0.06
N ASP A 310 5.72 -16.36 0.28
CA ASP A 310 4.85 -17.45 -0.17
C ASP A 310 3.61 -17.66 0.71
N CYS A 311 3.38 -16.81 1.72
CA CYS A 311 2.21 -16.91 2.60
C CYS A 311 1.25 -15.72 2.42
N PRO A 312 0.25 -15.82 1.51
CA PRO A 312 -0.68 -14.73 1.22
C PRO A 312 -1.42 -14.18 2.45
N LYS A 313 -1.64 -15.00 3.47
CA LYS A 313 -2.29 -14.57 4.73
C LYS A 313 -1.41 -13.59 5.53
N VAL A 314 -0.11 -13.87 5.64
CA VAL A 314 0.85 -12.97 6.31
C VAL A 314 0.97 -11.66 5.52
N GLN A 315 1.19 -11.77 4.21
CA GLN A 315 1.29 -10.63 3.30
C GLN A 315 0.05 -9.72 3.40
N ARG A 316 -1.14 -10.33 3.41
CA ARG A 316 -2.42 -9.62 3.59
C ARG A 316 -2.47 -8.84 4.89
N ASN A 317 -2.18 -9.47 6.03
CA ASN A 317 -2.27 -8.80 7.33
C ASN A 317 -1.24 -7.67 7.47
N ILE A 318 -0.02 -7.84 6.94
CA ILE A 318 0.99 -6.77 6.88
C ILE A 318 0.47 -5.57 6.06
N MET A 319 -0.07 -5.82 4.87
CA MET A 319 -0.63 -4.77 4.02
C MET A 319 -1.86 -4.09 4.63
N ARG A 320 -2.64 -4.83 5.44
CA ARG A 320 -3.74 -4.25 6.23
C ARG A 320 -3.24 -3.27 7.28
N ILE A 321 -2.22 -3.67 8.06
CA ILE A 321 -1.58 -2.81 9.06
C ILE A 321 -1.06 -1.53 8.42
N LEU A 322 -0.31 -1.65 7.32
CA LEU A 322 0.23 -0.48 6.60
C LEU A 322 -0.85 0.45 6.07
N GLY A 323 -1.92 -0.09 5.48
CA GLY A 323 -3.01 0.74 4.98
C GLY A 323 -3.79 1.44 6.09
N ASN A 324 -3.83 0.88 7.30
CA ASN A 324 -4.38 1.53 8.49
C ASN A 324 -3.44 2.63 9.01
N MET A 325 -2.14 2.35 9.10
CA MET A 325 -1.13 3.36 9.45
C MET A 325 -1.14 4.54 8.46
N ALA A 326 -1.35 4.27 7.16
CA ALA A 326 -1.44 5.30 6.12
C ALA A 326 -2.67 6.22 6.23
N LEU A 327 -3.66 5.92 7.08
CA LEU A 327 -4.74 6.87 7.40
C LEU A 327 -4.24 8.08 8.22
N ASN A 328 -3.08 7.92 8.87
CA ASN A 328 -2.42 8.91 9.72
C ASN A 328 -1.38 9.68 8.90
N GLU A 329 -1.71 10.92 8.55
CA GLU A 329 -0.91 11.75 7.62
C GLU A 329 0.49 12.08 8.17
N HIS A 330 0.64 12.20 9.50
CA HIS A 330 1.93 12.43 10.13
C HIS A 330 2.89 11.23 9.98
N LEU A 331 2.38 10.01 9.80
CA LEU A 331 3.21 8.82 9.58
C LEU A 331 3.64 8.62 8.13
N HIS A 332 3.09 9.39 7.17
CA HIS A 332 3.39 9.23 5.74
C HIS A 332 4.88 9.36 5.46
N SER A 333 5.56 10.32 6.10
CA SER A 333 6.99 10.52 5.92
C SER A 333 7.81 9.32 6.39
N THR A 334 7.46 8.69 7.51
CA THR A 334 8.17 7.50 8.01
C THR A 334 7.90 6.30 7.11
N ILE A 335 6.64 6.05 6.71
CA ILE A 335 6.28 4.93 5.81
C ILE A 335 7.07 5.00 4.50
N VAL A 336 7.21 6.22 3.95
CA VAL A 336 7.97 6.43 2.72
C VAL A 336 9.47 6.25 2.94
N ARG A 337 10.02 6.84 4.01
CA ARG A 337 11.46 6.73 4.34
C ARG A 337 11.89 5.31 4.69
N SER A 338 10.99 4.48 5.22
CA SER A 338 11.29 3.08 5.47
C SER A 338 11.31 2.24 4.19
N GLY A 339 10.94 2.79 3.03
CA GLY A 339 10.98 2.08 1.75
C GLY A 339 9.74 1.26 1.43
N TRP A 340 8.62 1.45 2.13
CA TRP A 340 7.39 0.70 1.81
C TRP A 340 6.81 1.03 0.44
N VAL A 341 7.05 2.22 -0.11
CA VAL A 341 6.51 2.61 -1.42
C VAL A 341 7.01 1.69 -2.54
N SER A 342 8.28 1.27 -2.53
CA SER A 342 8.79 0.35 -3.55
C SER A 342 8.07 -1.01 -3.50
N ILE A 343 7.82 -1.52 -2.29
CA ILE A 343 7.08 -2.77 -2.07
C ILE A 343 5.62 -2.61 -2.52
N LEU A 344 4.98 -1.48 -2.19
CA LEU A 344 3.59 -1.21 -2.56
C LEU A 344 3.38 -1.10 -4.07
N VAL A 345 4.33 -0.53 -4.81
CA VAL A 345 4.25 -0.39 -6.27
C VAL A 345 4.43 -1.74 -6.99
N GLU A 346 5.23 -2.64 -6.42
CA GLU A 346 5.29 -4.01 -6.90
C GLU A 346 3.98 -4.76 -6.58
N ALA A 347 3.50 -4.64 -5.33
CA ALA A 347 2.29 -5.29 -4.85
C ALA A 347 1.02 -4.86 -5.60
N ILE A 348 0.86 -3.57 -5.96
CA ILE A 348 -0.31 -3.11 -6.74
C ILE A 348 -0.37 -3.72 -8.15
N LYS A 349 0.77 -4.15 -8.70
CA LYS A 349 0.89 -4.82 -10.00
C LYS A 349 0.73 -6.34 -9.89
N SER A 350 0.61 -6.90 -8.69
CA SER A 350 0.44 -8.33 -8.46
C SER A 350 -0.82 -8.88 -9.13
N HIS A 351 -0.72 -10.12 -9.65
CA HIS A 351 -1.88 -10.87 -10.14
C HIS A 351 -2.83 -11.28 -9.00
N HIS A 352 -2.33 -11.31 -7.76
CA HIS A 352 -3.14 -11.59 -6.59
C HIS A 352 -3.97 -10.35 -6.19
N ILE A 353 -5.27 -10.43 -6.46
CA ILE A 353 -6.20 -9.31 -6.26
C ILE A 353 -6.21 -8.75 -4.83
N MET A 354 -6.05 -9.59 -3.81
CA MET A 354 -6.04 -9.16 -2.41
C MET A 354 -4.84 -8.26 -2.12
N GLU A 355 -3.64 -8.70 -2.53
CA GLU A 355 -2.40 -7.95 -2.38
C GLU A 355 -2.49 -6.63 -3.14
N ALA A 356 -2.87 -6.69 -4.42
CA ALA A 356 -3.00 -5.50 -5.26
C ALA A 356 -4.03 -4.49 -4.71
N SER A 357 -5.13 -4.96 -4.13
CA SER A 357 -6.18 -4.08 -3.59
C SER A 357 -5.79 -3.45 -2.26
N HIS A 358 -5.09 -4.17 -1.37
CA HIS A 358 -4.54 -3.57 -0.16
C HIS A 358 -3.43 -2.56 -0.49
N ALA A 359 -2.55 -2.87 -1.43
CA ALA A 359 -1.53 -1.93 -1.89
C ALA A 359 -2.16 -0.67 -2.51
N ALA A 360 -3.18 -0.82 -3.35
CA ALA A 360 -3.93 0.29 -3.92
C ALA A 360 -4.59 1.16 -2.85
N ARG A 361 -5.18 0.55 -1.81
CA ARG A 361 -5.75 1.25 -0.65
C ARG A 361 -4.69 2.06 0.09
N THR A 362 -3.56 1.44 0.42
CA THR A 362 -2.45 2.11 1.13
C THR A 362 -1.90 3.28 0.32
N LEU A 363 -1.64 3.09 -0.98
CA LEU A 363 -1.16 4.16 -1.86
C LEU A 363 -2.20 5.29 -2.02
N ALA A 364 -3.50 4.98 -2.07
CA ALA A 364 -4.55 6.00 -2.10
C ALA A 364 -4.59 6.82 -0.80
N ASN A 365 -4.42 6.17 0.36
CA ASN A 365 -4.36 6.86 1.65
C ASN A 365 -3.09 7.73 1.79
N LEU A 366 -1.95 7.30 1.22
CA LEU A 366 -0.72 8.12 1.15
C LEU A 366 -0.86 9.33 0.19
N ASP A 367 -1.73 9.24 -0.82
CA ASP A 367 -1.90 10.29 -1.83
C ASP A 367 -2.88 11.39 -1.39
N ARG A 368 -2.42 12.31 -0.54
CA ARG A 368 -3.22 13.48 -0.12
C ARG A 368 -3.28 14.61 -1.16
N GLU A 369 -2.60 14.45 -2.28
CA GLU A 369 -2.62 15.46 -3.36
C GLU A 369 -3.83 15.27 -4.28
N THR A 370 -4.22 14.01 -4.56
CA THR A 370 -5.40 13.71 -5.40
C THR A 370 -6.56 13.09 -4.65
N VAL A 371 -6.30 12.45 -3.50
CA VAL A 371 -7.33 11.79 -2.70
C VAL A 371 -7.47 12.53 -1.36
N GLN A 372 -8.64 13.10 -1.10
CA GLN A 372 -8.98 13.67 0.22
C GLN A 372 -9.68 12.63 1.10
N ASP A 373 -10.41 11.71 0.48
CA ASP A 373 -11.11 10.61 1.11
C ASP A 373 -10.17 9.65 1.84
N LYS A 374 -10.68 8.98 2.88
CA LYS A 374 -9.95 8.01 3.69
C LYS A 374 -10.56 6.62 3.55
N TYR A 375 -9.79 5.69 2.99
CA TYR A 375 -10.21 4.31 2.78
C TYR A 375 -9.83 3.45 3.99
N GLN A 376 -10.77 3.30 4.92
CA GLN A 376 -10.60 2.46 6.12
C GLN A 376 -10.50 0.97 5.78
N ASP A 377 -10.09 0.14 6.76
CA ASP A 377 -10.03 -1.32 6.54
C ASP A 377 -11.37 -1.90 6.14
N GLY A 378 -11.33 -2.78 5.13
CA GLY A 378 -12.49 -3.33 4.47
C GLY A 378 -13.06 -2.47 3.33
N VAL A 379 -12.62 -1.23 3.11
CA VAL A 379 -13.06 -0.41 1.97
C VAL A 379 -12.03 -0.49 0.85
N TYR A 380 -12.34 -1.23 -0.22
CA TYR A 380 -11.44 -1.44 -1.35
C TYR A 380 -11.86 -0.62 -2.57
N VAL A 381 -10.97 0.27 -3.02
CA VAL A 381 -11.11 0.94 -4.32
C VAL A 381 -10.67 -0.01 -5.42
N LEU A 382 -11.64 -0.55 -6.16
CA LEU A 382 -11.39 -1.44 -7.30
C LEU A 382 -11.07 -0.66 -8.57
N HIS A 383 -11.66 0.53 -8.72
CA HIS A 383 -11.41 1.43 -9.84
C HIS A 383 -11.75 2.88 -9.44
N PRO A 384 -10.92 3.88 -9.79
CA PRO A 384 -9.56 3.76 -10.33
C PRO A 384 -8.51 3.42 -9.24
N GLN A 385 -7.66 2.44 -9.52
CA GLN A 385 -6.52 2.10 -8.65
C GLN A 385 -5.31 3.03 -8.83
N TYR A 386 -5.31 3.85 -9.87
CA TYR A 386 -4.25 4.81 -10.20
C TYR A 386 -4.85 6.22 -10.24
N ARG A 387 -4.01 7.26 -10.25
CA ARG A 387 -4.43 8.63 -10.59
C ARG A 387 -5.03 8.60 -12.00
N THR A 388 -6.10 9.35 -12.18
CA THR A 388 -6.77 9.52 -13.47
C THR A 388 -7.06 10.99 -13.69
N SER A 389 -6.88 11.46 -14.92
CA SER A 389 -7.32 12.78 -15.36
C SER A 389 -8.81 12.79 -15.72
N GLN A 390 -9.40 11.62 -15.96
CA GLN A 390 -10.82 11.51 -16.27
C GLN A 390 -11.66 11.76 -15.00
N PRO A 391 -12.69 12.62 -15.08
CA PRO A 391 -13.56 12.88 -13.94
C PRO A 391 -14.35 11.63 -13.57
N ILE A 392 -14.38 11.33 -12.27
CA ILE A 392 -15.26 10.31 -11.72
C ILE A 392 -16.65 10.90 -11.55
N LYS A 393 -17.61 10.34 -12.31
CA LYS A 393 -18.98 10.85 -12.40
C LYS A 393 -19.96 10.19 -11.42
N ALA A 394 -19.75 8.92 -11.10
CA ALA A 394 -20.63 8.16 -10.21
C ALA A 394 -19.91 7.03 -9.46
N ASP A 395 -20.52 6.56 -8.38
CA ASP A 395 -20.03 5.45 -7.56
C ASP A 395 -20.86 4.16 -7.77
N VAL A 396 -20.20 3.01 -7.78
CA VAL A 396 -20.87 1.70 -7.69
C VAL A 396 -20.29 0.92 -6.52
N LEU A 397 -21.15 0.58 -5.57
CA LEU A 397 -20.78 0.03 -4.27
C LEU A 397 -21.17 -1.44 -4.18
N PHE A 398 -20.21 -2.32 -3.92
CA PHE A 398 -20.39 -3.75 -3.87
C PHE A 398 -20.35 -4.26 -2.41
N ILE A 399 -21.48 -4.77 -1.91
CA ILE A 399 -21.66 -5.23 -0.52
C ILE A 399 -21.96 -6.74 -0.50
N HIS A 400 -21.00 -7.55 -0.05
CA HIS A 400 -21.17 -9.01 -0.02
C HIS A 400 -22.14 -9.49 1.07
N GLY A 401 -22.56 -10.76 1.04
CA GLY A 401 -23.35 -11.39 2.10
C GLY A 401 -22.52 -12.26 3.06
N LEU A 402 -23.21 -13.06 3.88
CA LEU A 402 -22.59 -13.99 4.85
C LEU A 402 -21.64 -14.99 4.18
N MET A 403 -20.51 -15.30 4.84
CA MET A 403 -19.40 -16.11 4.30
C MET A 403 -18.77 -15.58 3.01
N GLY A 404 -19.20 -14.41 2.56
CA GLY A 404 -18.64 -13.69 1.45
C GLY A 404 -17.36 -12.97 1.85
N ALA A 405 -16.75 -12.36 0.85
CA ALA A 405 -15.68 -11.38 0.97
C ALA A 405 -15.65 -10.61 -0.36
N ALA A 406 -15.06 -9.42 -0.39
CA ALA A 406 -14.97 -8.59 -1.60
C ALA A 406 -14.55 -9.40 -2.85
N PHE A 407 -13.50 -10.22 -2.74
CA PHE A 407 -12.97 -11.00 -3.87
C PHE A 407 -13.49 -12.43 -3.94
N LYS A 408 -14.26 -12.87 -2.94
CA LYS A 408 -14.92 -14.19 -2.95
C LYS A 408 -16.30 -14.10 -3.60
N THR A 409 -17.04 -13.03 -3.34
CA THR A 409 -18.40 -12.86 -3.87
C THR A 409 -18.37 -12.34 -5.30
N TRP A 410 -17.54 -11.32 -5.58
CA TRP A 410 -17.55 -10.59 -6.85
C TRP A 410 -16.47 -11.09 -7.82
N ARG A 411 -16.49 -12.39 -8.15
CA ARG A 411 -15.51 -13.04 -9.06
C ARG A 411 -16.20 -13.81 -10.18
N GLN A 412 -15.46 -14.21 -11.21
CA GLN A 412 -15.99 -15.09 -12.24
C GLN A 412 -16.34 -16.47 -11.65
N GLN A 413 -17.37 -17.13 -12.21
CA GLN A 413 -17.73 -18.48 -11.77
C GLN A 413 -16.56 -19.44 -12.00
N ASP A 414 -16.28 -20.28 -11.01
CA ASP A 414 -15.25 -21.32 -11.13
C ASP A 414 -15.75 -22.40 -12.11
N ASN A 415 -14.86 -22.91 -12.96
CA ASN A 415 -15.17 -23.93 -13.96
C ASN A 415 -14.68 -25.29 -13.44
N ASP A 416 -15.51 -26.34 -13.49
CA ASP A 416 -15.18 -27.66 -12.92
C ASP A 416 -13.98 -28.36 -13.63
N GLN A 417 -13.60 -27.91 -14.83
CA GLN A 417 -12.48 -28.46 -15.62
C GLN A 417 -11.08 -28.03 -15.11
N ASN A 418 -10.98 -27.05 -14.21
CA ASN A 418 -9.68 -26.52 -13.76
C ASN A 418 -9.02 -27.34 -12.62
N LEU A 419 -9.60 -28.48 -12.24
CA LEU A 419 -9.05 -29.34 -11.18
C LEU A 419 -8.11 -30.44 -11.70
N SER A 420 -8.04 -30.69 -13.02
CA SER A 420 -7.29 -31.83 -13.58
C SER A 420 -6.35 -31.54 -14.73
N GLU A 421 -6.29 -30.31 -15.27
CA GLU A 421 -5.38 -30.00 -16.37
C GLU A 421 -4.28 -29.04 -15.95
N LYS A 422 -3.04 -29.51 -16.12
CA LYS A 422 -1.81 -28.74 -16.05
C LYS A 422 -2.00 -27.42 -16.79
N VAL A 423 -1.63 -26.33 -16.11
CA VAL A 423 -1.47 -24.95 -16.59
C VAL A 423 -1.13 -24.93 -18.08
N SER A 424 -2.15 -24.80 -18.92
CA SER A 424 -2.00 -24.40 -20.31
C SER A 424 -2.00 -22.87 -20.34
N GLU A 425 -1.21 -22.30 -21.24
CA GLU A 425 -0.74 -20.90 -21.29
C GLU A 425 -1.84 -19.83 -21.51
N ASP A 426 -3.11 -20.15 -21.29
CA ASP A 426 -4.26 -19.28 -21.55
C ASP A 426 -4.90 -18.75 -20.24
N GLU A 427 -4.07 -18.40 -19.24
CA GLU A 427 -4.45 -17.67 -18.00
C GLU A 427 -5.11 -16.29 -18.27
N THR A 428 -5.24 -15.89 -19.52
CA THR A 428 -5.76 -14.58 -19.96
C THR A 428 -7.30 -14.44 -19.91
N LYS A 429 -8.06 -15.51 -19.65
CA LYS A 429 -9.54 -15.49 -19.71
C LYS A 429 -10.29 -15.43 -18.38
N TYR A 430 -9.68 -15.84 -17.25
CA TYR A 430 -10.36 -15.84 -15.94
C TYR A 430 -10.13 -14.51 -15.19
N THR A 431 -11.19 -13.93 -14.62
CA THR A 431 -11.07 -12.79 -13.71
C THR A 431 -11.37 -13.16 -12.27
N THR A 432 -10.43 -12.83 -11.38
CA THR A 432 -10.59 -12.95 -9.93
C THR A 432 -11.48 -11.87 -9.33
N CYS A 433 -11.80 -10.81 -10.08
CA CYS A 433 -12.70 -9.74 -9.64
C CYS A 433 -13.34 -9.04 -10.85
N TRP A 434 -14.54 -9.47 -11.23
CA TRP A 434 -15.21 -8.95 -12.42
C TRP A 434 -15.57 -7.46 -12.35
N PRO A 435 -15.87 -6.85 -11.18
CA PRO A 435 -16.07 -5.40 -11.11
C PRO A 435 -14.80 -4.62 -11.43
N LYS A 436 -13.64 -5.08 -10.93
CA LYS A 436 -12.33 -4.47 -11.23
C LYS A 436 -11.94 -4.65 -12.71
N SER A 437 -12.26 -5.79 -13.32
CA SER A 437 -11.80 -6.08 -14.68
C SER A 437 -12.79 -5.65 -15.76
N TRP A 438 -14.03 -6.12 -15.69
CA TRP A 438 -15.01 -5.95 -16.76
C TRP A 438 -15.75 -4.63 -16.60
N LEU A 439 -16.33 -4.36 -15.42
CA LEU A 439 -17.11 -3.14 -15.19
C LEU A 439 -16.25 -1.87 -15.26
N ALA A 440 -15.05 -1.88 -14.67
CA ALA A 440 -14.11 -0.76 -14.78
C ALA A 440 -13.75 -0.42 -16.25
N ARG A 441 -13.63 -1.44 -17.11
CA ARG A 441 -13.34 -1.25 -18.54
C ARG A 441 -14.55 -0.74 -19.31
N ASP A 442 -15.74 -1.25 -18.98
CA ASP A 442 -16.97 -0.92 -19.69
C ASP A 442 -17.56 0.44 -19.28
N CYS A 443 -17.20 0.92 -18.09
CA CYS A 443 -17.62 2.20 -17.53
C CYS A 443 -16.44 2.89 -16.78
N PRO A 444 -15.44 3.46 -17.50
CA PRO A 444 -14.23 4.00 -16.88
C PRO A 444 -14.44 5.26 -16.04
N ALA A 445 -15.56 5.98 -16.23
CA ALA A 445 -15.93 7.16 -15.45
C ALA A 445 -16.51 6.83 -14.06
N LEU A 446 -16.66 5.54 -13.72
CA LEU A 446 -17.15 5.12 -12.40
C LEU A 446 -16.03 5.04 -11.39
N ARG A 447 -16.35 5.27 -10.11
CA ARG A 447 -15.56 4.76 -9.00
C ARG A 447 -16.24 3.51 -8.46
N ILE A 448 -15.51 2.41 -8.44
CA ILE A 448 -16.00 1.11 -8.01
C ILE A 448 -15.38 0.79 -6.66
N ILE A 449 -16.23 0.61 -5.66
CA ILE A 449 -15.81 0.29 -4.29
C ILE A 449 -16.42 -1.04 -3.90
N SER A 450 -15.61 -1.95 -3.36
CA SER A 450 -16.12 -3.14 -2.67
C SER A 450 -15.89 -3.00 -1.18
N VAL A 451 -16.89 -3.37 -0.40
CA VAL A 451 -16.83 -3.35 1.05
C VAL A 451 -16.72 -4.78 1.57
N GLU A 452 -15.73 -5.03 2.41
CA GLU A 452 -15.56 -6.24 3.19
C GLU A 452 -15.85 -5.96 4.65
N TYR A 453 -16.57 -6.88 5.26
CA TYR A 453 -16.83 -6.89 6.68
C TYR A 453 -16.78 -8.32 7.19
N ASP A 454 -16.41 -8.47 8.45
CA ASP A 454 -16.33 -9.77 9.09
C ASP A 454 -17.73 -10.40 9.10
N THR A 455 -17.87 -11.62 8.58
CA THR A 455 -19.13 -12.37 8.66
C THR A 455 -18.84 -13.82 8.91
N SER A 456 -19.61 -14.43 9.80
CA SER A 456 -19.58 -15.87 10.02
C SER A 456 -21.02 -16.39 10.03
N LEU A 457 -21.25 -17.58 9.46
CA LEU A 457 -22.53 -18.28 9.65
C LEU A 457 -22.73 -18.70 11.10
N SER A 458 -21.64 -18.75 11.86
CA SER A 458 -21.65 -19.30 13.19
C SER A 458 -20.73 -18.54 14.12
N ASP A 459 -21.18 -18.41 15.37
CA ASP A 459 -20.35 -17.95 16.48
C ASP A 459 -19.12 -18.87 16.69
N TRP A 460 -19.15 -20.17 16.31
CA TRP A 460 -17.96 -21.05 16.38
C TRP A 460 -16.87 -20.68 15.37
N ARG A 461 -17.25 -20.01 14.28
CA ARG A 461 -16.33 -19.49 13.26
C ARG A 461 -16.08 -17.99 13.41
N ALA A 462 -16.67 -17.34 14.42
CA ALA A 462 -16.32 -15.96 14.70
C ALA A 462 -14.85 -15.92 15.09
N ARG A 463 -14.08 -15.00 14.49
CA ARG A 463 -12.65 -14.87 14.83
C ARG A 463 -12.45 -14.47 16.29
N CYS A 464 -13.43 -13.76 16.85
CA CYS A 464 -13.51 -13.40 18.25
C CYS A 464 -14.84 -13.95 18.84
N PRO A 465 -14.81 -14.79 19.89
CA PRO A 465 -16.01 -15.34 20.52
C PRO A 465 -16.96 -14.29 21.12
N MET A 466 -16.45 -13.10 21.42
CA MET A 466 -17.20 -11.96 21.96
C MET A 466 -17.84 -11.09 20.86
N GLU A 467 -17.50 -11.30 19.57
CA GLU A 467 -17.99 -10.47 18.47
C GLU A 467 -19.45 -10.82 18.11
N ARG A 468 -20.40 -10.24 18.83
CA ARG A 468 -21.84 -10.33 18.52
C ARG A 468 -22.35 -9.00 17.97
N LYS A 469 -22.15 -8.78 16.68
CA LYS A 469 -22.60 -7.56 16.00
C LYS A 469 -23.97 -7.80 15.36
N SER A 470 -24.93 -6.90 15.61
CA SER A 470 -26.22 -6.89 14.92
C SER A 470 -26.12 -6.27 13.53
N ILE A 471 -27.12 -6.52 12.67
CA ILE A 471 -27.26 -5.85 11.37
C ILE A 471 -27.22 -4.32 11.54
N ALA A 472 -27.84 -3.79 12.60
CA ALA A 472 -27.85 -2.35 12.89
C ALA A 472 -26.46 -1.80 13.23
N PHE A 473 -25.68 -2.52 14.05
CA PHE A 473 -24.30 -2.11 14.38
C PHE A 473 -23.43 -2.11 13.13
N ARG A 474 -23.45 -3.22 12.36
CA ARG A 474 -22.69 -3.37 11.11
C ARG A 474 -23.04 -2.29 10.10
N SER A 475 -24.32 -2.01 9.92
CA SER A 475 -24.78 -0.99 8.99
C SER A 475 -24.24 0.38 9.38
N ASN A 476 -24.27 0.75 10.65
CA ASN A 476 -23.70 2.01 11.13
C ASN A 476 -22.16 2.06 11.01
N GLU A 477 -21.46 0.94 11.21
CA GLU A 477 -20.02 0.84 10.99
C GLU A 477 -19.68 1.08 9.51
N LEU A 478 -20.33 0.35 8.60
CA LEU A 478 -20.11 0.45 7.16
C LEU A 478 -20.49 1.82 6.62
N LEU A 479 -21.61 2.40 7.07
CA LEU A 479 -22.04 3.72 6.68
C LEU A 479 -21.01 4.80 7.03
N ARG A 480 -20.41 4.73 8.23
CA ARG A 480 -19.32 5.63 8.64
C ARG A 480 -18.08 5.46 7.78
N LYS A 481 -17.68 4.21 7.51
CA LYS A 481 -16.53 3.88 6.63
C LYS A 481 -16.73 4.43 5.21
N LEU A 482 -17.93 4.24 4.64
CA LEU A 482 -18.28 4.72 3.32
C LEU A 482 -18.31 6.25 3.26
N ARG A 483 -18.90 6.92 4.26
CA ARG A 483 -18.88 8.39 4.30
C ARG A 483 -17.45 8.95 4.39
N ALA A 484 -16.57 8.32 5.19
CA ALA A 484 -15.16 8.69 5.25
C ALA A 484 -14.42 8.49 3.92
N ALA A 485 -14.89 7.57 3.08
CA ALA A 485 -14.41 7.34 1.72
C ALA A 485 -15.05 8.27 0.67
N GLY A 486 -15.78 9.32 1.09
CA GLY A 486 -16.43 10.29 0.20
C GLY A 486 -17.65 9.72 -0.54
N VAL A 487 -18.23 8.61 -0.06
CA VAL A 487 -19.47 8.07 -0.62
C VAL A 487 -20.62 8.95 -0.18
N GLY A 488 -21.49 9.30 -1.12
CA GLY A 488 -22.56 10.30 -0.92
C GLY A 488 -22.35 11.57 -1.70
N ASP A 489 -21.13 11.86 -2.17
CA ASP A 489 -20.83 13.13 -2.85
C ASP A 489 -21.12 13.09 -4.36
N ARG A 490 -21.43 11.90 -4.89
CA ARG A 490 -21.69 11.63 -6.31
C ARG A 490 -22.91 10.71 -6.44
N PRO A 491 -23.63 10.73 -7.57
CA PRO A 491 -24.62 9.72 -7.90
C PRO A 491 -24.07 8.31 -7.70
N MET A 492 -24.85 7.41 -7.11
CA MET A 492 -24.39 6.08 -6.74
C MET A 492 -25.40 4.98 -6.99
N ILE A 493 -24.88 3.77 -7.22
CA ILE A 493 -25.64 2.52 -7.25
C ILE A 493 -25.11 1.54 -6.21
N TRP A 494 -26.03 0.94 -5.47
CA TRP A 494 -25.73 -0.15 -4.54
C TRP A 494 -25.88 -1.49 -5.24
N VAL A 495 -24.89 -2.36 -5.12
CA VAL A 495 -24.94 -3.75 -5.59
C VAL A 495 -24.67 -4.64 -4.40
N SER A 496 -25.64 -5.47 -4.05
CA SER A 496 -25.58 -6.21 -2.79
C SER A 496 -26.04 -7.65 -2.95
N HIS A 497 -25.46 -8.54 -2.15
CA HIS A 497 -25.75 -9.97 -2.16
C HIS A 497 -26.24 -10.44 -0.80
N SER A 498 -27.32 -11.23 -0.76
CA SER A 498 -27.79 -11.90 0.45
C SER A 498 -27.93 -10.91 1.62
N MET A 499 -27.39 -11.22 2.81
CA MET A 499 -27.41 -10.32 3.97
C MET A 499 -26.89 -8.90 3.68
N GLY A 500 -25.97 -8.73 2.72
CA GLY A 500 -25.46 -7.43 2.31
C GLY A 500 -26.56 -6.47 1.87
N GLY A 501 -27.64 -6.97 1.26
CA GLY A 501 -28.77 -6.13 0.86
C GLY A 501 -29.60 -5.62 2.05
N LEU A 502 -29.69 -6.40 3.12
CA LEU A 502 -30.34 -5.96 4.36
C LEU A 502 -29.51 -4.88 5.08
N LEU A 503 -28.18 -5.01 5.04
CA LEU A 503 -27.29 -3.95 5.49
C LEU A 503 -27.47 -2.67 4.68
N VAL A 504 -27.60 -2.76 3.34
CA VAL A 504 -27.88 -1.59 2.49
C VAL A 504 -29.19 -0.92 2.88
N LYS A 505 -30.29 -1.68 3.04
CA LYS A 505 -31.57 -1.12 3.51
C LYS A 505 -31.42 -0.38 4.83
N LYS A 506 -30.78 -1.03 5.81
CA LYS A 506 -30.59 -0.45 7.13
C LYS A 506 -29.68 0.78 7.10
N MET A 507 -28.62 0.78 6.28
CA MET A 507 -27.76 1.95 6.07
C MET A 507 -28.55 3.15 5.51
N LEU A 508 -29.39 2.92 4.49
CA LEU A 508 -30.22 3.98 3.89
C LEU A 508 -31.24 4.53 4.90
N LEU A 509 -31.89 3.67 5.67
CA LEU A 509 -32.80 4.11 6.73
C LEU A 509 -32.09 4.92 7.81
N GLU A 510 -30.94 4.46 8.29
CA GLU A 510 -30.17 5.21 9.30
C GLU A 510 -29.59 6.53 8.75
N ALA A 511 -29.19 6.57 7.48
CA ALA A 511 -28.79 7.79 6.82
C ALA A 511 -29.96 8.78 6.65
N SER A 512 -31.18 8.28 6.38
CA SER A 512 -32.36 9.15 6.21
C SER A 512 -32.76 9.90 7.49
N LYS A 513 -32.40 9.36 8.66
CA LYS A 513 -32.66 9.98 9.98
C LYS A 513 -31.64 11.08 10.33
N LYS A 514 -30.56 11.21 9.55
CA LYS A 514 -29.41 12.06 9.83
C LYS A 514 -29.27 13.13 8.75
N PRO A 515 -29.57 14.42 9.03
CA PRO A 515 -29.48 15.49 8.03
C PRO A 515 -28.11 15.56 7.33
N GLU A 516 -27.03 15.29 8.06
CA GLU A 516 -25.66 15.27 7.56
C GLU A 516 -25.37 14.14 6.54
N MET A 517 -26.25 13.12 6.48
CA MET A 517 -26.16 12.00 5.54
C MET A 517 -27.18 12.10 4.40
N SER A 518 -27.90 13.22 4.28
CA SER A 518 -28.91 13.44 3.25
C SER A 518 -28.36 13.27 1.82
N THR A 519 -27.09 13.58 1.60
CA THR A 519 -26.43 13.41 0.30
C THR A 519 -26.38 11.95 -0.16
N ILE A 520 -26.22 10.99 0.76
CA ILE A 520 -26.25 9.55 0.44
C ILE A 520 -27.62 9.17 -0.13
N ILE A 521 -28.70 9.70 0.46
CA ILE A 521 -30.06 9.43 0.02
C ILE A 521 -30.32 10.08 -1.34
N ASN A 522 -30.04 11.38 -1.46
CA ASN A 522 -30.32 12.16 -2.67
C ASN A 522 -29.54 11.67 -3.89
N ASN A 523 -28.33 11.13 -3.67
CA ASN A 523 -27.49 10.61 -4.73
C ASN A 523 -27.65 9.10 -4.96
N THR A 524 -28.46 8.38 -4.18
CA THR A 524 -28.77 6.98 -4.49
C THR A 524 -29.70 6.94 -5.72
N ARG A 525 -29.19 6.42 -6.84
CA ARG A 525 -29.93 6.32 -8.11
C ARG A 525 -30.55 4.96 -8.33
N GLY A 526 -29.92 3.90 -7.81
CA GLY A 526 -30.46 2.56 -7.94
C GLY A 526 -29.83 1.56 -6.99
N ILE A 527 -30.52 0.43 -6.85
CA ILE A 527 -30.11 -0.68 -5.98
C ILE A 527 -30.30 -1.98 -6.75
N ILE A 528 -29.26 -2.80 -6.79
CA ILE A 528 -29.28 -4.15 -7.31
C ILE A 528 -29.18 -5.13 -6.15
N PHE A 529 -30.17 -6.01 -6.02
CA PHE A 529 -30.23 -7.06 -5.03
C PHE A 529 -29.97 -8.43 -5.69
N TYR A 530 -28.97 -9.15 -5.19
CA TYR A 530 -28.70 -10.52 -5.58
C TYR A 530 -29.13 -11.45 -4.44
N SER A 531 -30.22 -12.18 -4.63
CA SER A 531 -30.76 -13.16 -3.69
C SER A 531 -30.80 -12.67 -2.26
N VAL A 532 -31.42 -11.52 -2.04
CA VAL A 532 -31.51 -10.90 -0.71
C VAL A 532 -32.77 -11.42 -0.03
N PRO A 533 -32.69 -12.01 1.17
CA PRO A 533 -33.86 -12.54 1.86
C PRO A 533 -34.66 -11.41 2.51
N HIS A 534 -35.43 -10.65 1.74
CA HIS A 534 -36.23 -9.53 2.22
C HIS A 534 -37.28 -9.95 3.25
N HIS A 535 -37.91 -11.11 3.04
CA HIS A 535 -38.84 -11.72 4.00
C HIS A 535 -38.18 -12.83 4.83
N GLY A 536 -36.85 -12.83 4.92
CA GLY A 536 -36.06 -13.77 5.71
C GLY A 536 -35.86 -15.13 5.04
N SER A 537 -34.95 -15.92 5.58
CA SER A 537 -34.53 -17.18 4.98
C SER A 537 -34.98 -18.37 5.82
N HIS A 538 -35.30 -19.48 5.16
CA HIS A 538 -35.60 -20.74 5.85
C HIS A 538 -34.36 -21.38 6.50
N LEU A 539 -33.17 -20.77 6.40
CA LEU A 539 -31.94 -21.20 7.08
C LEU A 539 -32.16 -21.50 8.57
N ALA A 540 -33.04 -20.73 9.23
CA ALA A 540 -33.40 -20.92 10.63
C ALA A 540 -34.43 -22.04 10.88
N GLU A 541 -35.13 -22.54 9.86
CA GLU A 541 -36.19 -23.55 9.99
C GLU A 541 -35.70 -24.98 9.72
N TYR A 542 -34.47 -25.15 9.22
CA TYR A 542 -33.86 -26.48 9.09
C TYR A 542 -33.69 -27.15 10.46
N SER A 543 -33.70 -28.49 10.46
CA SER A 543 -33.86 -29.33 11.66
C SER A 543 -33.03 -28.85 12.84
N VAL A 544 -33.55 -29.06 14.05
CA VAL A 544 -32.88 -28.75 15.32
C VAL A 544 -31.43 -29.30 15.34
N ASN A 545 -31.20 -30.46 14.71
CA ASN A 545 -29.88 -31.06 14.53
C ASN A 545 -28.95 -30.24 13.62
N ILE A 546 -29.46 -29.64 12.54
CA ILE A 546 -28.70 -28.73 11.66
C ILE A 546 -28.43 -27.39 12.38
N ARG A 547 -29.36 -26.87 13.19
CA ARG A 547 -29.16 -25.64 13.98
C ARG A 547 -28.12 -25.84 15.09
N TYR A 548 -28.14 -26.98 15.79
CA TYR A 548 -27.10 -27.34 16.77
C TYR A 548 -25.76 -27.66 16.11
N LEU A 549 -25.74 -28.19 14.87
CA LEU A 549 -24.49 -28.38 14.12
C LEU A 549 -23.87 -27.05 13.66
N LEU A 550 -24.70 -26.04 13.37
CA LEU A 550 -24.26 -24.78 12.77
C LEU A 550 -24.09 -23.61 13.74
N PHE A 551 -24.56 -23.67 14.99
CA PHE A 551 -24.51 -22.60 16.01
C PHE A 551 -24.64 -21.18 15.40
N PRO A 552 -25.79 -20.80 14.85
CA PRO A 552 -25.91 -19.63 13.98
C PRO A 552 -25.52 -18.33 14.68
N SER A 553 -24.81 -17.45 13.98
CA SER A 553 -24.41 -16.13 14.51
C SER A 553 -25.62 -15.23 14.79
N LEU A 554 -25.44 -14.15 15.56
CA LEU A 554 -26.53 -13.19 15.84
C LEU A 554 -27.13 -12.63 14.54
N GLU A 555 -26.29 -12.27 13.57
CA GLU A 555 -26.72 -11.83 12.25
C GLU A 555 -27.60 -12.89 11.58
N VAL A 556 -27.21 -14.18 11.61
CA VAL A 556 -28.03 -15.29 11.07
C VAL A 556 -29.34 -15.46 11.81
N LYS A 557 -29.38 -15.25 13.13
CA LYS A 557 -30.62 -15.28 13.91
C LYS A 557 -31.57 -14.17 13.48
N GLU A 558 -31.07 -12.97 13.22
CA GLU A 558 -31.85 -11.82 12.74
C GLU A 558 -32.44 -12.06 11.33
N LEU A 559 -31.85 -12.97 10.53
CA LEU A 559 -32.31 -13.38 9.19
C LEU A 559 -33.44 -14.43 9.17
N SER A 560 -33.94 -14.85 10.34
CA SER A 560 -35.04 -15.82 10.43
C SER A 560 -36.32 -15.26 9.78
N LYS A 561 -37.04 -16.10 9.03
CA LYS A 561 -38.27 -15.74 8.28
C LYS A 561 -39.29 -14.94 9.10
N ASP A 562 -39.47 -15.30 10.37
CA ASP A 562 -40.43 -14.65 11.27
C ASP A 562 -39.79 -13.64 12.25
N SER A 563 -38.60 -13.15 11.96
CA SER A 563 -37.91 -12.16 12.80
C SER A 563 -38.68 -10.84 12.80
N PRO A 564 -39.16 -10.34 13.96
CA PRO A 564 -39.85 -9.05 14.03
C PRO A 564 -38.98 -7.90 13.53
N ALA A 565 -37.68 -7.94 13.81
CA ALA A 565 -36.73 -6.92 13.38
C ALA A 565 -36.58 -6.86 11.85
N LEU A 566 -36.65 -8.02 11.17
CA LEU A 566 -36.57 -8.07 9.71
C LEU A 566 -37.85 -7.55 9.06
N LYS A 567 -39.00 -7.89 9.61
CA LYS A 567 -40.29 -7.37 9.16
C LYS A 567 -40.34 -5.85 9.29
N THR A 568 -39.96 -5.30 10.45
CA THR A 568 -39.85 -3.85 10.65
C THR A 568 -38.88 -3.21 9.67
N LEU A 569 -37.71 -3.82 9.43
CA LEU A 569 -36.74 -3.31 8.45
C LEU A 569 -37.33 -3.25 7.04
N GLN A 570 -38.12 -4.25 6.65
CA GLN A 570 -38.78 -4.31 5.36
C GLN A 570 -39.86 -3.23 5.23
N ASP A 571 -40.76 -3.15 6.22
CA ASP A 571 -41.87 -2.19 6.23
C ASP A 571 -41.32 -0.74 6.21
N ASP A 572 -40.35 -0.44 7.06
CA ASP A 572 -39.68 0.87 7.10
C ASP A 572 -39.00 1.21 5.77
N PHE A 573 -38.33 0.23 5.15
CA PHE A 573 -37.64 0.45 3.86
C PHE A 573 -38.62 0.70 2.72
N LEU A 574 -39.74 -0.04 2.68
CA LEU A 574 -40.78 0.18 1.67
C LEU A 574 -41.42 1.56 1.83
N GLU A 575 -41.69 1.98 3.07
CA GLU A 575 -42.19 3.34 3.33
C GLU A 575 -41.18 4.39 2.88
N PHE A 576 -39.90 4.22 3.23
CA PHE A 576 -38.82 5.08 2.77
C PHE A 576 -38.69 5.13 1.24
N ALA A 577 -38.92 4.01 0.56
CA ALA A 577 -38.78 3.91 -0.89
C ALA A 577 -39.90 4.62 -1.67
N LYS A 578 -41.12 4.74 -1.12
CA LYS A 578 -42.27 5.37 -1.80
C LYS A 578 -41.99 6.81 -2.23
N ASP A 579 -41.29 7.56 -1.38
CA ASP A 579 -40.98 8.98 -1.60
C ASP A 579 -39.62 9.19 -2.29
N ARG A 580 -39.06 8.17 -2.93
CA ARG A 580 -37.72 8.21 -3.51
C ARG A 580 -37.75 7.72 -4.96
N ASN A 581 -36.96 8.39 -5.79
CA ASN A 581 -36.85 8.08 -7.22
C ASN A 581 -35.57 7.31 -7.52
N PHE A 582 -35.37 6.16 -6.86
CA PHE A 582 -34.30 5.22 -7.19
C PHE A 582 -34.89 3.96 -7.83
N GLN A 583 -34.16 3.37 -8.76
CA GLN A 583 -34.57 2.14 -9.44
C GLN A 583 -34.13 0.91 -8.64
N VAL A 584 -34.90 -0.18 -8.71
CA VAL A 584 -34.54 -1.45 -8.07
C VAL A 584 -34.54 -2.59 -9.09
N LEU A 585 -33.50 -3.41 -9.05
CA LEU A 585 -33.38 -4.65 -9.81
C LEU A 585 -32.99 -5.78 -8.88
N SER A 586 -33.77 -6.85 -8.87
CA SER A 586 -33.56 -8.02 -8.04
C SER A 586 -33.30 -9.26 -8.90
N PHE A 587 -32.21 -9.96 -8.63
CA PHE A 587 -31.94 -11.31 -9.12
C PHE A 587 -32.19 -12.30 -8.00
N VAL A 588 -32.71 -13.49 -8.33
CA VAL A 588 -32.96 -14.55 -7.35
C VAL A 588 -32.55 -15.90 -7.90
N GLU A 589 -31.92 -16.71 -7.06
CA GLU A 589 -31.60 -18.10 -7.38
C GLU A 589 -32.84 -18.97 -7.58
N THR A 590 -32.76 -19.92 -8.50
CA THR A 590 -33.75 -20.99 -8.61
C THR A 590 -33.18 -22.35 -8.21
N LEU A 591 -31.85 -22.50 -8.22
CA LEU A 591 -31.19 -23.73 -7.85
C LEU A 591 -30.76 -23.73 -6.38
N PRO A 592 -30.88 -24.87 -5.68
CA PRO A 592 -30.37 -25.02 -4.33
C PRO A 592 -28.85 -25.08 -4.30
N THR A 593 -28.28 -24.64 -3.18
CA THR A 593 -26.85 -24.67 -2.87
C THR A 593 -26.51 -25.93 -2.11
N TYR A 594 -25.41 -26.57 -2.47
CA TYR A 594 -24.89 -27.74 -1.77
C TYR A 594 -23.91 -27.30 -0.67
N ILE A 595 -24.18 -27.70 0.58
CA ILE A 595 -23.28 -27.52 1.72
C ILE A 595 -22.70 -28.90 2.06
N GLY A 596 -21.46 -29.14 1.64
CA GLY A 596 -20.86 -30.48 1.70
C GLY A 596 -21.55 -31.46 0.74
N SER A 597 -21.35 -32.76 0.95
CA SER A 597 -21.90 -33.81 0.07
C SER A 597 -23.36 -34.15 0.33
N MET A 598 -23.91 -33.80 1.49
CA MET A 598 -25.21 -34.32 1.96
C MET A 598 -26.31 -33.27 2.09
N ILE A 599 -25.98 -31.98 2.21
CA ILE A 599 -26.97 -30.94 2.52
C ILE A 599 -27.25 -30.12 1.27
N LYS A 600 -28.51 -30.18 0.79
CA LYS A 600 -29.03 -29.39 -0.31
C LYS A 600 -29.97 -28.33 0.26
N LEU A 601 -29.58 -27.07 0.13
CA LEU A 601 -30.24 -25.93 0.78
C LEU A 601 -30.67 -24.90 -0.26
N HIS A 602 -31.97 -24.61 -0.33
CA HIS A 602 -32.44 -23.42 -1.04
C HIS A 602 -32.35 -22.23 -0.08
N VAL A 603 -31.39 -21.34 -0.31
CA VAL A 603 -31.00 -20.34 0.69
C VAL A 603 -32.03 -19.22 0.76
N VAL A 604 -32.44 -18.70 -0.40
CA VAL A 604 -33.43 -17.62 -0.51
C VAL A 604 -34.50 -18.00 -1.55
N PRO A 605 -35.71 -18.40 -1.10
CA PRO A 605 -36.84 -18.63 -2.00
C PRO A 605 -37.29 -17.38 -2.74
N LEU A 606 -38.02 -17.58 -3.84
CA LEU A 606 -38.56 -16.52 -4.68
C LEU A 606 -39.39 -15.51 -3.88
N GLU A 607 -40.27 -16.00 -3.01
CA GLU A 607 -41.18 -15.18 -2.19
C GLU A 607 -40.40 -14.34 -1.17
N SER A 608 -39.23 -14.82 -0.74
CA SER A 608 -38.35 -14.08 0.16
C SER A 608 -37.53 -13.01 -0.57
N ALA A 609 -37.12 -13.28 -1.80
CA ALA A 609 -36.36 -12.34 -2.61
C ALA A 609 -37.21 -11.24 -3.26
N ASP A 610 -38.53 -11.45 -3.38
CA ASP A 610 -39.44 -10.44 -3.86
C ASP A 610 -39.54 -9.29 -2.86
N LEU A 611 -39.18 -8.08 -3.28
CA LEU A 611 -39.28 -6.87 -2.48
C LEU A 611 -40.67 -6.22 -2.59
N GLY A 612 -41.41 -6.53 -3.66
CA GLY A 612 -42.65 -5.83 -4.04
C GLY A 612 -42.44 -4.53 -4.81
N ILE A 613 -41.19 -4.13 -5.11
CA ILE A 613 -40.86 -2.98 -5.97
C ILE A 613 -39.69 -3.33 -6.90
N GLY A 614 -39.71 -2.78 -8.12
CA GLY A 614 -38.69 -3.02 -9.15
C GLY A 614 -38.86 -4.37 -9.87
N ASP A 615 -37.90 -4.68 -10.75
CA ASP A 615 -37.89 -5.94 -11.49
C ASP A 615 -37.37 -7.09 -10.61
N LEU A 616 -38.04 -8.24 -10.63
CA LEU A 616 -37.54 -9.49 -10.05
C LEU A 616 -37.26 -10.50 -11.18
N ILE A 617 -36.01 -10.96 -11.26
CA ILE A 617 -35.55 -11.87 -12.31
C ILE A 617 -35.03 -13.17 -11.69
N PRO A 618 -35.74 -14.29 -11.85
CA PRO A 618 -35.24 -15.62 -11.50
C PRO A 618 -34.10 -16.04 -12.43
N VAL A 619 -33.04 -16.62 -11.87
CA VAL A 619 -31.86 -17.07 -12.62
C VAL A 619 -31.47 -18.49 -12.21
N ASP A 620 -31.21 -19.32 -13.22
CA ASP A 620 -30.89 -20.75 -13.08
C ASP A 620 -29.46 -21.02 -12.57
N VAL A 621 -29.22 -20.57 -11.33
CA VAL A 621 -27.97 -20.70 -10.60
C VAL A 621 -28.24 -20.86 -9.11
N ASN A 622 -27.25 -21.33 -8.36
CA ASN A 622 -27.34 -21.42 -6.90
C ASN A 622 -26.91 -20.11 -6.21
N HIS A 623 -27.17 -20.02 -4.91
CA HIS A 623 -26.90 -18.84 -4.08
C HIS A 623 -25.43 -18.37 -4.11
N LEU A 624 -24.48 -19.30 -4.26
CA LEU A 624 -23.05 -18.97 -4.31
C LEU A 624 -22.60 -18.45 -5.68
N ASN A 625 -23.35 -18.75 -6.74
CA ASN A 625 -23.01 -18.42 -8.12
C ASN A 625 -23.87 -17.28 -8.71
N ILE A 626 -24.94 -16.86 -8.04
CA ILE A 626 -25.81 -15.75 -8.47
C ILE A 626 -25.05 -14.44 -8.70
N CYS A 627 -23.94 -14.20 -7.97
CA CYS A 627 -23.09 -13.01 -8.13
C CYS A 627 -21.83 -13.24 -8.99
N LYS A 628 -21.71 -14.42 -9.61
CA LYS A 628 -20.52 -14.86 -10.34
C LYS A 628 -20.88 -15.16 -11.79
N PRO A 629 -20.94 -14.15 -12.66
CA PRO A 629 -21.19 -14.39 -14.07
C PRO A 629 -20.08 -15.28 -14.66
N LYS A 630 -20.45 -16.28 -15.46
CA LYS A 630 -19.50 -17.23 -16.09
C LYS A 630 -18.50 -16.55 -17.02
N LYS A 631 -18.94 -15.48 -17.70
CA LYS A 631 -18.20 -14.73 -18.71
C LYS A 631 -18.86 -13.36 -18.90
N LYS A 632 -18.17 -12.46 -19.60
CA LYS A 632 -18.62 -11.08 -19.78
C LYS A 632 -19.95 -10.96 -20.52
N ASP A 633 -20.25 -11.83 -21.48
CA ASP A 633 -21.52 -11.87 -22.22
C ASP A 633 -22.64 -12.63 -21.47
N ALA A 634 -22.38 -13.15 -20.27
CA ALA A 634 -23.40 -13.83 -19.48
C ALA A 634 -24.51 -12.86 -19.03
N PHE A 635 -25.75 -13.38 -19.01
CA PHE A 635 -26.96 -12.62 -18.68
C PHE A 635 -26.83 -11.77 -17.40
N LEU A 636 -26.35 -12.35 -16.30
CA LEU A 636 -26.19 -11.65 -15.02
C LEU A 636 -25.35 -10.38 -15.14
N TYR A 637 -24.21 -10.46 -15.84
CA TYR A 637 -23.34 -9.30 -16.05
C TYR A 637 -23.97 -8.29 -17.01
N GLN A 638 -24.48 -8.75 -18.16
CA GLN A 638 -25.07 -7.87 -19.17
C GLN A 638 -26.28 -7.10 -18.63
N ARG A 639 -27.18 -7.76 -17.90
CA ARG A 639 -28.33 -7.11 -17.28
C ARG A 639 -27.92 -6.12 -16.19
N THR A 640 -26.90 -6.45 -15.39
CA THR A 640 -26.33 -5.53 -14.38
C THR A 640 -25.68 -4.31 -15.01
N LEU A 641 -24.88 -4.51 -16.06
CA LEU A 641 -24.23 -3.42 -16.79
C LEU A 641 -25.28 -2.51 -17.44
N GLN A 642 -26.31 -3.09 -18.06
CA GLN A 642 -27.41 -2.35 -18.66
C GLN A 642 -28.13 -1.49 -17.62
N PHE A 643 -28.50 -2.07 -16.47
CA PHE A 643 -29.13 -1.33 -15.37
C PHE A 643 -28.26 -0.17 -14.89
N ILE A 644 -26.95 -0.39 -14.70
CA ILE A 644 -26.02 0.66 -14.26
C ILE A 644 -25.98 1.81 -15.27
N ARG A 645 -25.90 1.50 -16.57
CA ARG A 645 -25.85 2.50 -17.64
C ARG A 645 -27.14 3.28 -17.75
N ASP A 646 -28.29 2.60 -17.75
CA ASP A 646 -29.59 3.25 -17.90
C ASP A 646 -29.91 4.14 -16.70
N THR A 647 -29.61 3.64 -15.49
CA THR A 647 -29.84 4.37 -14.23
C THR A 647 -28.96 5.61 -14.13
N LEU A 648 -27.73 5.56 -14.64
CA LEU A 648 -26.77 6.67 -14.59
C LEU A 648 -26.66 7.43 -15.92
N ALA A 649 -27.52 7.19 -16.92
CA ALA A 649 -27.34 7.75 -18.26
C ALA A 649 -27.14 9.28 -18.23
N LYS A 650 -28.02 9.99 -17.52
CA LYS A 650 -27.94 11.45 -17.32
C LYS A 650 -26.69 11.88 -16.54
N ASP A 651 -26.25 11.08 -15.59
CA ASP A 651 -25.09 11.39 -14.74
C ASP A 651 -23.77 11.08 -15.46
N LEU A 652 -23.77 10.21 -16.48
CA LEU A 652 -22.58 9.83 -17.26
C LEU A 652 -22.39 10.68 -18.53
N GLU A 653 -23.44 11.25 -19.09
CA GLU A 653 -23.39 12.16 -20.25
C GLU A 653 -22.85 13.54 -19.89
N ASN A 654 -23.26 14.09 -18.74
CA ASN A 654 -22.77 15.36 -18.17
C ASN A 654 -21.43 15.17 -17.49
#